data_AF-A0A955C5D9-F1
#
_entry.id   AF-A0A955C5D9-F1
#
_cell.length_a   1.000
_cell.length_b   1.000
_cell.length_c   1.000
_cell.angle_alpha   90.00
_cell.angle_beta   90.00
_cell.angle_gamma   90.00
#
_symmetry.space_group_name_H-M   'P 1'
#
loop_
_entity.id
_entity.type
_entity.pdbx_description
1 polymer ?
#
loop_
_entity_poly.entity_id
_entity_poly.type
_entity_poly.pdbx_seq_one_letter_code
_entity_poly.pdbx_strand_id
1 'polypeptide(L)'
;MTNVSGRRSPVLSRRIALLGTGFCLALLALSANANPNMVANGDLEQAPSRANVRLSGTELEAIFEMPGHLNFGRVIARSQSAGSFASDMVVGYLQGGNAAGLLIDASDVKEVKGDFDIEVWFDLLGSIRPNRKYAYTVDCRPYEKGELPEIDMIAPAFWADGQFMGAEVKLSWSKDIKTSDEFPRRGVVETPDFDYMTGGQWLVLKLPKNYKGGIVFTRVSLRELNESLLEGKEPPLPTPTRYITIDDVLEEQIVTAHKRTAEALKRAQNQQGYWNAGSVSDSVGITAYILDTLARQGEDLSSKPMKAAMKWLADQEATTTNAIGNRLFFLANYGLPEYRQCVAGDLNTLIDAQYEDGGWSSSVDPKDQTERRDLKTDNSNTLDAVSALREAYYAGYKIDSKTWINAARYFRDAQARDGGFRAMLDKSGGLGEATTTMNTAWGMSGLFMTLDMAFAAGSTRCTQYLSNSRHLSGLRQGMEWLDDYYDEHYKKLPTLNSQPNPIMNALAMQSFAEQSGVLHLHEKNVFRTEAESIMNYFDQGSGLFAGSLTFSAAALNLLDAGSAPIVFQRHIASENSDLDFSRDGDHLARYLRRVRKSPLNWRVFDVDDPIDEMLRVPIQYVHIADQMDFEDNYWKKLRDYCFGGGVVVFNIAEDHEERRAEVEAGLAKAFPEYKLGPIAEDSTILSVKHKLKYEDIGGMRTIGNGLKDFVYLTAKDWSCRLNTYDIEGDKTPFEFFDNLLEYTMDSDPPRSSFLTTTWEQGTSTARSMKVAYVEMGGKTPAFPDQMETLSRSIESGYRMSIESTPIDKPADDVRLVWVACAGPEKITDKQLDLINKQLDKGAFLFAEVLTGDPNWAESFRADLQKLSGEITIRKLVANHPLLNGKLYETFGYDVRTMAMRHELRDDLEKLPRIDAYVIERDGEEVGVFSTYDVGSGLGYFLYPKCRGVMPDASRQFAANLVLYSLQRSLPKSM
;
A
#
# COMPACT_ATOMS: atom_id res chain seq x y z
N MET A 1 -35.81 -58.19 -42.68
CA MET A 1 -35.10 -58.18 -43.97
C MET A 1 -34.23 -56.94 -44.02
N THR A 2 -33.01 -57.05 -44.55
CA THR A 2 -32.13 -55.99 -45.13
C THR A 2 -32.25 -54.55 -44.61
N ASN A 3 -31.28 -54.01 -43.86
CA ASN A 3 -30.01 -53.37 -44.30
C ASN A 3 -30.21 -52.07 -45.11
N VAL A 4 -29.42 -50.98 -44.99
CA VAL A 4 -28.36 -50.49 -44.07
C VAL A 4 -28.21 -48.98 -44.40
N SER A 5 -28.15 -48.03 -43.45
CA SER A 5 -26.93 -47.30 -43.01
C SER A 5 -27.36 -46.01 -42.28
N GLY A 6 -26.62 -45.38 -41.38
CA GLY A 6 -25.37 -45.73 -40.69
C GLY A 6 -25.49 -45.22 -39.25
N ARG A 7 -25.27 -46.08 -38.26
CA ARG A 7 -24.00 -46.27 -37.53
C ARG A 7 -23.66 -45.09 -36.61
N ARG A 8 -23.73 -45.21 -35.27
CA ARG A 8 -23.17 -46.20 -34.30
C ARG A 8 -21.81 -45.73 -33.74
N SER A 9 -21.42 -45.96 -32.47
CA SER A 9 -22.12 -46.54 -31.30
C SER A 9 -21.24 -46.43 -30.00
N PRO A 10 -21.57 -47.06 -28.83
CA PRO A 10 -21.78 -46.29 -27.59
C PRO A 10 -21.31 -47.08 -26.31
N VAL A 11 -21.95 -46.84 -25.13
CA VAL A 11 -22.15 -47.70 -23.92
C VAL A 11 -20.95 -48.50 -23.33
N LEU A 12 -20.84 -48.72 -22.01
CA LEU A 12 -21.76 -49.31 -21.03
C LEU A 12 -21.46 -48.68 -19.64
N SER A 13 -22.42 -48.31 -18.76
CA SER A 13 -23.15 -49.17 -17.80
C SER A 13 -22.24 -50.05 -16.92
N ARG A 14 -22.41 -50.21 -15.60
CA ARG A 14 -23.64 -50.16 -14.76
C ARG A 14 -23.29 -50.34 -13.25
N ARG A 15 -24.23 -50.00 -12.34
CA ARG A 15 -24.35 -50.42 -10.89
C ARG A 15 -23.43 -49.72 -9.86
N ILE A 16 -23.74 -49.62 -8.54
CA ILE A 16 -24.98 -49.71 -7.70
C ILE A 16 -24.66 -49.08 -6.32
N ALA A 17 -25.69 -48.50 -5.66
CA ALA A 17 -25.79 -48.16 -4.21
C ALA A 17 -24.81 -47.13 -3.59
N LEU A 18 -25.03 -46.54 -2.40
CA LEU A 18 -26.18 -46.12 -1.56
C LEU A 18 -25.59 -45.91 -0.15
N LEU A 19 -25.44 -44.66 0.31
CA LEU A 19 -25.51 -44.15 1.69
C LEU A 19 -24.76 -42.82 1.80
N GLY A 20 -25.26 -41.91 2.63
CA GLY A 20 -24.75 -40.54 2.73
C GLY A 20 -23.84 -40.31 3.92
N THR A 21 -22.97 -39.32 3.78
CA THR A 21 -22.33 -38.54 4.85
C THR A 21 -22.11 -37.12 4.32
N GLY A 22 -21.93 -36.14 5.21
CA GLY A 22 -22.02 -34.73 4.87
C GLY A 22 -21.02 -34.26 3.81
N PHE A 23 -21.49 -33.39 2.91
CA PHE A 23 -20.62 -32.49 2.17
C PHE A 23 -20.02 -31.47 3.16
N CYS A 24 -18.91 -31.84 3.80
CA CYS A 24 -18.03 -30.84 4.37
C CYS A 24 -17.54 -29.97 3.21
N LEU A 25 -17.90 -28.68 3.21
CA LEU A 25 -17.12 -27.69 2.47
C LEU A 25 -15.71 -27.74 3.05
N ALA A 26 -14.79 -28.36 2.32
CA ALA A 26 -13.37 -28.26 2.58
C ALA A 26 -12.91 -26.86 2.17
N LEU A 27 -13.25 -25.87 3.00
CA LEU A 27 -12.50 -24.63 3.14
C LEU A 27 -11.09 -25.00 3.62
N LEU A 28 -10.26 -25.45 2.69
CA LEU A 28 -8.82 -25.54 2.88
C LEU A 28 -8.28 -24.11 2.88
N ALA A 29 -8.36 -23.48 4.06
CA ALA A 29 -7.60 -22.30 4.36
C ALA A 29 -6.11 -22.63 4.25
N LEU A 30 -5.51 -22.32 3.11
CA LEU A 30 -4.06 -22.26 2.93
C LEU A 30 -3.52 -20.98 3.59
N SER A 31 -3.68 -20.88 4.91
CA SER A 31 -3.01 -19.88 5.75
C SER A 31 -1.84 -20.55 6.46
N ALA A 32 -0.77 -20.81 5.71
CA ALA A 32 0.49 -21.36 6.21
C ALA A 32 1.61 -20.30 6.16
N ASN A 33 1.30 -19.06 6.56
CA ASN A 33 2.28 -18.00 6.72
C ASN A 33 2.94 -18.13 8.10
N ALA A 34 4.08 -18.79 8.15
CA ALA A 34 4.94 -18.81 9.33
C ALA A 34 5.75 -17.51 9.40
N ASN A 35 5.15 -16.45 9.95
CA ASN A 35 5.83 -15.15 10.17
C ASN A 35 6.59 -15.16 11.51
N PRO A 36 7.92 -15.01 11.53
CA PRO A 36 8.67 -14.52 12.69
C PRO A 36 8.77 -12.98 12.64
N ASN A 37 8.65 -12.18 13.72
CA ASN A 37 8.44 -12.38 15.18
C ASN A 37 8.21 -10.99 15.88
N MET A 38 8.19 -10.78 17.24
CA MET A 38 7.51 -9.66 18.02
C MET A 38 8.19 -8.65 19.10
N VAL A 39 8.43 -7.33 18.77
CA VAL A 39 8.53 -5.94 19.41
C VAL A 39 7.99 -4.75 18.48
N ALA A 40 7.05 -3.83 18.84
CA ALA A 40 6.47 -2.77 17.94
C ALA A 40 7.17 -1.38 17.96
N ASN A 41 7.02 -0.56 16.90
CA ASN A 41 7.37 0.87 16.85
C ASN A 41 6.33 1.61 15.97
N GLY A 42 5.67 2.64 16.50
CA GLY A 42 4.71 3.45 15.76
C GLY A 42 5.03 4.93 15.92
N ASP A 43 5.28 5.60 14.80
CA ASP A 43 5.43 7.06 14.71
C ASP A 43 4.25 7.55 13.87
N LEU A 44 3.19 8.00 14.54
CA LEU A 44 1.92 8.43 13.93
C LEU A 44 1.24 9.47 14.83
N GLU A 45 0.45 10.33 14.20
CA GLU A 45 -0.26 11.45 14.82
C GLU A 45 -1.79 11.27 14.68
N GLN A 46 -2.54 11.62 15.75
CA GLN A 46 -4.02 11.73 15.88
C GLN A 46 -4.76 10.81 16.87
N ALA A 47 -5.99 11.26 17.17
CA ALA A 47 -6.93 10.80 18.19
C ALA A 47 -7.38 9.33 18.12
N PRO A 48 -7.88 8.75 19.23
CA PRO A 48 -7.92 7.30 19.37
C PRO A 48 -9.08 6.57 18.67
N SER A 49 -8.73 5.52 17.93
CA SER A 49 -9.67 4.52 17.43
C SER A 49 -10.17 3.61 18.57
N ARG A 50 -11.49 3.47 18.74
CA ARG A 50 -12.09 2.64 19.80
C ARG A 50 -12.25 1.19 19.33
N ALA A 51 -11.84 0.23 20.15
CA ALA A 51 -12.01 -1.20 19.88
C ALA A 51 -13.50 -1.60 19.80
N ASN A 52 -13.81 -2.59 18.95
CA ASN A 52 -15.11 -3.24 18.98
C ASN A 52 -15.27 -4.00 20.30
N VAL A 53 -16.47 -4.02 20.86
CA VAL A 53 -16.77 -4.78 22.08
C VAL A 53 -17.91 -5.75 21.87
N ARG A 54 -17.73 -6.98 22.37
CA ARG A 54 -18.79 -7.99 22.44
C ARG A 54 -18.89 -8.53 23.86
N LEU A 55 -20.10 -8.82 24.30
CA LEU A 55 -20.34 -9.55 25.53
C LEU A 55 -20.16 -11.06 25.29
N SER A 56 -19.64 -11.78 26.29
CA SER A 56 -19.69 -13.24 26.29
C SER A 56 -21.13 -13.75 26.39
N GLY A 57 -21.39 -15.00 26.01
CA GLY A 57 -22.74 -15.59 26.05
C GLY A 57 -23.35 -15.73 27.46
N THR A 58 -22.59 -15.44 28.51
CA THR A 58 -23.03 -15.36 29.91
C THR A 58 -23.12 -13.92 30.42
N GLU A 59 -22.76 -12.92 29.60
CA GLU A 59 -22.67 -11.48 29.93
C GLU A 59 -21.73 -11.14 31.11
N LEU A 60 -20.85 -12.08 31.48
CA LEU A 60 -19.85 -11.91 32.55
C LEU A 60 -18.53 -11.31 32.05
N GLU A 61 -18.33 -11.24 30.73
CA GLU A 61 -17.12 -10.68 30.12
C GLU A 61 -17.50 -9.69 29.03
N ALA A 62 -16.87 -8.51 29.04
CA ALA A 62 -16.82 -7.60 27.91
C ALA A 62 -15.46 -7.78 27.24
N ILE A 63 -15.48 -8.30 26.02
CA ILE A 63 -14.29 -8.64 25.24
C ILE A 63 -14.14 -7.56 24.18
N PHE A 64 -13.09 -6.76 24.31
CA PHE A 64 -12.70 -5.69 23.40
C PHE A 64 -11.68 -6.24 22.41
N GLU A 65 -12.05 -6.27 21.15
CA GLU A 65 -11.26 -6.81 20.04
C GLU A 65 -11.06 -5.68 19.02
N MET A 66 -9.80 -5.41 18.68
CA MET A 66 -9.50 -4.56 17.53
C MET A 66 -9.74 -5.40 16.27
N PRO A 67 -10.57 -4.95 15.31
CA PRO A 67 -10.83 -5.73 14.10
C PRO A 67 -9.58 -5.85 13.21
N GLY A 68 -9.26 -7.08 12.77
CA GLY A 68 -8.20 -7.40 11.81
C GLY A 68 -6.90 -7.95 12.44
N HIS A 69 -5.95 -8.35 11.59
CA HIS A 69 -4.62 -8.90 11.90
C HIS A 69 -3.63 -7.99 12.68
N LEU A 70 -4.10 -7.04 13.48
CA LEU A 70 -3.26 -6.42 14.49
C LEU A 70 -2.86 -7.53 15.46
N ASN A 71 -1.56 -7.68 15.73
CA ASN A 71 -1.03 -8.58 16.76
C ASN A 71 -1.47 -8.22 18.21
N PHE A 72 -2.43 -7.31 18.35
CA PHE A 72 -3.27 -7.09 19.52
C PHE A 72 -4.27 -8.26 19.64
N GLY A 73 -4.19 -9.02 20.74
CA GLY A 73 -5.14 -10.11 20.96
C GLY A 73 -6.51 -9.57 21.38
N ARG A 74 -6.62 -9.02 22.59
CA ARG A 74 -7.89 -8.54 23.19
C ARG A 74 -7.68 -7.84 24.53
N VAL A 75 -8.60 -6.98 24.92
CA VAL A 75 -8.80 -6.59 26.33
C VAL A 75 -10.06 -7.29 26.84
N ILE A 76 -9.99 -7.92 28.01
CA ILE A 76 -11.12 -8.62 28.64
C ILE A 76 -11.39 -7.94 29.98
N ALA A 77 -12.58 -7.35 30.13
CA ALA A 77 -13.08 -6.90 31.42
C ALA A 77 -14.12 -7.91 31.94
N ARG A 78 -13.93 -8.46 33.13
CA ARG A 78 -14.83 -9.46 33.73
C ARG A 78 -15.49 -8.94 34.98
N SER A 79 -16.78 -9.22 35.14
CA SER A 79 -17.54 -8.90 36.35
C SER A 79 -18.82 -9.73 36.45
N GLN A 80 -19.63 -9.48 37.47
CA GLN A 80 -20.97 -10.09 37.60
C GLN A 80 -21.99 -9.54 36.57
N SER A 81 -21.63 -8.51 35.79
CA SER A 81 -22.47 -7.85 34.80
C SER A 81 -21.59 -6.94 33.93
N ALA A 82 -21.08 -7.44 32.80
CA ALA A 82 -20.06 -6.74 32.02
C ALA A 82 -20.60 -5.61 31.11
N GLY A 83 -21.92 -5.43 31.03
CA GLY A 83 -22.56 -4.41 30.17
C GLY A 83 -22.04 -2.98 30.37
N SER A 84 -21.75 -2.57 31.61
CA SER A 84 -21.20 -1.23 31.90
C SER A 84 -19.81 -1.00 31.30
N PHE A 85 -18.99 -2.05 31.17
CA PHE A 85 -17.70 -1.91 30.46
C PHE A 85 -17.92 -1.67 28.98
N ALA A 86 -18.82 -2.44 28.35
CA ALA A 86 -19.09 -2.30 26.93
C ALA A 86 -19.63 -0.91 26.54
N SER A 87 -20.38 -0.24 27.42
CA SER A 87 -20.81 1.15 27.19
C SER A 87 -19.73 2.17 27.55
N ASP A 88 -19.12 2.04 28.73
CA ASP A 88 -18.41 3.14 29.40
C ASP A 88 -16.87 3.04 29.34
N MET A 89 -16.30 1.84 29.14
CA MET A 89 -14.85 1.67 29.08
C MET A 89 -14.31 2.05 27.70
N VAL A 90 -13.20 2.78 27.66
CA VAL A 90 -12.48 3.09 26.42
C VAL A 90 -11.29 2.15 26.31
N VAL A 91 -11.28 1.33 25.26
CA VAL A 91 -10.09 0.61 24.79
C VAL A 91 -9.82 1.14 23.40
N GLY A 92 -8.61 1.61 23.14
CA GLY A 92 -8.29 2.27 21.87
C GLY A 92 -6.79 2.49 21.67
N TYR A 93 -6.36 2.98 20.51
CA TYR A 93 -4.96 3.40 20.29
C TYR A 93 -4.87 4.91 20.27
N LEU A 94 -4.18 5.52 21.25
CA LEU A 94 -3.81 6.94 21.19
C LEU A 94 -2.61 7.13 20.26
N GLN A 95 -2.62 8.20 19.48
CA GLN A 95 -1.46 8.68 18.74
C GLN A 95 -1.23 10.18 19.04
N GLY A 96 0.01 10.64 18.94
CA GLY A 96 0.41 12.01 19.28
C GLY A 96 1.00 12.22 20.69
N GLY A 97 1.95 13.16 20.77
CA GLY A 97 2.60 13.59 22.01
C GLY A 97 3.47 12.53 22.70
N ASN A 98 3.86 12.80 23.95
CA ASN A 98 4.69 11.89 24.77
C ASN A 98 3.96 10.60 25.25
N ALA A 99 2.86 10.19 24.60
CA ALA A 99 2.00 9.10 25.07
C ALA A 99 1.25 8.34 23.95
N ALA A 100 1.85 8.18 22.75
CA ALA A 100 1.29 7.30 21.73
C ALA A 100 1.34 5.81 22.18
N GLY A 101 0.24 5.07 22.05
CA GLY A 101 0.12 3.66 22.46
C GLY A 101 -1.30 3.16 22.72
N LEU A 102 -1.44 1.91 23.14
CA LEU A 102 -2.74 1.30 23.47
C LEU A 102 -3.29 1.89 24.78
N LEU A 103 -4.35 2.69 24.68
CA LEU A 103 -5.16 3.18 25.78
C LEU A 103 -6.11 2.11 26.32
N ILE A 104 -6.15 2.00 27.64
CA ILE A 104 -7.23 1.38 28.40
C ILE A 104 -7.65 2.38 29.47
N ASP A 105 -8.85 2.91 29.36
CA ASP A 105 -9.44 3.83 30.32
C ASP A 105 -10.76 3.29 30.89
N ALA A 106 -10.74 3.06 32.20
CA ALA A 106 -11.88 2.61 32.99
C ALA A 106 -12.39 3.69 33.96
N SER A 107 -11.93 4.93 33.84
CA SER A 107 -12.27 6.03 34.76
C SER A 107 -13.77 6.34 34.77
N ASP A 108 -14.40 6.37 33.58
CA ASP A 108 -15.83 6.66 33.40
C ASP A 108 -16.76 5.45 33.59
N VAL A 109 -16.22 4.25 33.86
CA VAL A 109 -17.04 3.06 34.06
C VAL A 109 -17.93 3.24 35.29
N LYS A 110 -19.26 3.20 35.09
CA LYS A 110 -20.26 3.38 36.16
C LYS A 110 -20.25 2.21 37.15
N GLU A 111 -21.18 2.21 38.13
CA GLU A 111 -21.20 1.18 39.17
C GLU A 111 -21.32 -0.24 38.60
N VAL A 112 -20.26 -1.03 38.77
CA VAL A 112 -20.20 -2.46 38.47
C VAL A 112 -20.62 -3.22 39.73
N LYS A 113 -21.43 -4.27 39.58
CA LYS A 113 -21.87 -5.10 40.71
C LYS A 113 -20.76 -6.06 41.13
N GLY A 114 -20.31 -5.89 42.37
CA GLY A 114 -19.25 -6.71 42.94
C GLY A 114 -17.88 -6.35 42.36
N ASP A 115 -16.93 -7.26 42.56
CA ASP A 115 -15.58 -7.10 42.05
C ASP A 115 -15.47 -7.34 40.55
N PHE A 116 -14.45 -6.72 39.93
CA PHE A 116 -14.07 -6.90 38.53
C PHE A 116 -12.56 -6.94 38.30
N ASP A 117 -12.16 -7.57 37.19
CA ASP A 117 -10.79 -7.61 36.67
C ASP A 117 -10.73 -7.13 35.21
N ILE A 118 -9.57 -6.59 34.81
CA ILE A 118 -9.28 -6.17 33.43
C ILE A 118 -7.94 -6.80 33.03
N GLU A 119 -7.94 -7.59 31.97
CA GLU A 119 -6.75 -8.22 31.39
C GLU A 119 -6.49 -7.74 29.95
N VAL A 120 -5.22 -7.48 29.63
CA VAL A 120 -4.72 -7.10 28.31
C VAL A 120 -3.95 -8.29 27.74
N TRP A 121 -4.40 -8.82 26.62
CA TRP A 121 -3.82 -9.97 25.95
C TRP A 121 -3.18 -9.52 24.65
N PHE A 122 -1.86 -9.58 24.58
CA PHE A 122 -1.10 -9.45 23.34
C PHE A 122 -0.85 -10.85 22.78
N ASP A 123 -1.14 -11.10 21.51
CA ASP A 123 -0.79 -12.38 20.89
C ASP A 123 0.73 -12.47 20.73
N LEU A 124 1.26 -13.69 20.57
CA LEU A 124 2.67 -13.97 20.27
C LEU A 124 2.76 -14.91 19.07
N LEU A 125 3.35 -14.41 17.98
CA LEU A 125 3.69 -15.16 16.77
C LEU A 125 4.98 -15.98 16.98
N GLY A 126 5.10 -17.04 16.19
CA GLY A 126 6.18 -18.01 16.26
C GLY A 126 5.90 -19.14 17.25
N SER A 127 6.95 -19.62 17.93
CA SER A 127 6.83 -20.64 18.97
C SER A 127 7.69 -20.31 20.20
N ILE A 128 7.15 -20.59 21.38
CA ILE A 128 7.89 -20.68 22.64
C ILE A 128 8.69 -21.99 22.66
N ARG A 129 9.89 -21.96 23.25
CA ARG A 129 10.74 -23.15 23.46
C ARG A 129 10.77 -23.47 24.96
N PRO A 130 10.77 -24.76 25.36
CA PRO A 130 10.91 -25.15 26.75
C PRO A 130 12.31 -24.84 27.29
N ASN A 131 12.44 -24.58 28.59
CA ASN A 131 13.70 -24.28 29.29
C ASN A 131 14.52 -23.15 28.63
N ARG A 132 13.85 -22.06 28.24
CA ARG A 132 14.51 -20.87 27.68
C ARG A 132 14.15 -19.61 28.45
N LYS A 133 15.13 -18.71 28.56
CA LYS A 133 14.96 -17.38 29.14
C LYS A 133 14.41 -16.41 28.09
N TYR A 134 13.60 -15.45 28.51
CA TYR A 134 13.03 -14.40 27.67
C TYR A 134 13.13 -13.05 28.39
N ALA A 135 13.71 -12.04 27.72
CA ALA A 135 13.67 -10.66 28.16
C ALA A 135 12.32 -10.06 27.80
N TYR A 136 11.64 -9.45 28.75
CA TYR A 136 10.48 -8.60 28.47
C TYR A 136 10.85 -7.12 28.53
N THR A 137 10.09 -6.28 27.82
CA THR A 137 10.01 -4.84 28.09
C THR A 137 8.54 -4.42 28.01
N VAL A 138 8.05 -3.77 29.06
CA VAL A 138 6.74 -3.14 29.14
C VAL A 138 6.95 -1.67 29.49
N ASP A 139 6.72 -0.78 28.52
CA ASP A 139 6.63 0.67 28.71
C ASP A 139 5.16 1.06 28.67
N CYS A 140 4.74 1.81 29.70
CA CYS A 140 3.40 2.32 29.83
C CYS A 140 3.39 3.61 30.63
N ARG A 141 2.39 4.46 30.39
CA ARG A 141 2.26 5.81 30.96
C ARG A 141 0.82 6.00 31.45
N PRO A 142 0.58 6.79 32.51
CA PRO A 142 -0.79 7.13 32.90
C PRO A 142 -1.38 8.05 31.82
N TYR A 143 -2.66 7.86 31.49
CA TYR A 143 -3.32 8.66 30.44
C TYR A 143 -3.57 10.10 30.90
N GLU A 144 -4.03 10.25 32.14
CA GLU A 144 -4.14 11.53 32.84
C GLU A 144 -3.00 11.70 33.87
N LYS A 145 -2.96 12.85 34.57
CA LYS A 145 -2.01 13.06 35.67
C LYS A 145 -2.32 12.13 36.85
N GLY A 146 -1.58 11.03 36.97
CA GLY A 146 -1.72 10.06 38.07
C GLY A 146 -0.48 9.18 38.26
N GLU A 147 -0.55 8.28 39.25
CA GLU A 147 0.44 7.23 39.47
C GLU A 147 0.11 6.00 38.59
N LEU A 148 1.14 5.28 38.12
CA LEU A 148 0.92 3.99 37.45
C LEU A 148 0.54 2.90 38.45
N PRO A 149 -0.41 2.01 38.11
CA PRO A 149 -0.76 0.87 38.96
C PRO A 149 0.37 -0.17 39.02
N GLU A 150 0.34 -1.04 40.04
CA GLU A 150 1.04 -2.32 39.96
C GLU A 150 0.30 -3.23 38.96
N ILE A 151 1.02 -3.90 38.07
CA ILE A 151 0.47 -4.75 37.01
C ILE A 151 1.08 -6.14 37.15
N ASP A 152 0.22 -7.16 37.23
CA ASP A 152 0.66 -8.56 37.21
C ASP A 152 0.74 -9.04 35.76
N MET A 153 1.91 -9.52 35.32
CA MET A 153 2.13 -10.03 33.97
C MET A 153 2.33 -11.54 33.98
N ILE A 154 1.77 -12.24 32.99
CA ILE A 154 2.12 -13.62 32.65
C ILE A 154 2.84 -13.61 31.29
N ALA A 155 4.11 -14.03 31.26
CA ALA A 155 4.93 -13.99 30.06
C ALA A 155 5.93 -15.17 29.96
N PRO A 156 6.08 -15.81 28.78
CA PRO A 156 4.99 -16.00 27.83
C PRO A 156 3.86 -16.82 28.50
N ALA A 157 2.62 -16.58 28.10
CA ALA A 157 1.44 -17.32 28.54
C ALA A 157 0.95 -18.22 27.39
N PHE A 158 0.83 -19.53 27.61
CA PHE A 158 0.53 -20.50 26.55
C PHE A 158 -0.10 -21.77 27.13
N TRP A 159 -0.71 -22.62 26.29
CA TRP A 159 -1.10 -23.97 26.71
C TRP A 159 -0.07 -24.99 26.22
N ALA A 160 0.47 -25.81 27.11
CA ALA A 160 1.28 -26.97 26.77
C ALA A 160 0.96 -28.15 27.68
N ASP A 161 1.07 -29.37 27.15
CA ASP A 161 0.80 -30.64 27.84
C ASP A 161 -0.54 -30.68 28.61
N GLY A 162 -1.54 -29.95 28.09
CA GLY A 162 -2.89 -29.85 28.66
C GLY A 162 -3.04 -28.85 29.80
N GLN A 163 -2.03 -28.03 30.11
CA GLN A 163 -2.03 -27.03 31.18
C GLN A 163 -1.74 -25.62 30.64
N PHE A 164 -2.25 -24.60 31.33
CA PHE A 164 -1.89 -23.20 31.05
C PHE A 164 -0.59 -22.88 31.80
N MET A 165 0.42 -22.45 31.07
CA MET A 165 1.78 -22.22 31.55
C MET A 165 2.22 -20.78 31.29
N GLY A 166 3.10 -20.27 32.16
CA GLY A 166 3.78 -19.00 31.98
C GLY A 166 4.43 -18.52 33.28
N ALA A 167 5.37 -17.58 33.19
CA ALA A 167 6.00 -16.99 34.37
C ALA A 167 5.22 -15.75 34.82
N GLU A 168 4.88 -15.69 36.11
CA GLU A 168 4.24 -14.53 36.74
C GLU A 168 5.30 -13.49 37.14
N VAL A 169 5.03 -12.23 36.82
CA VAL A 169 5.93 -11.09 37.06
C VAL A 169 5.14 -9.90 37.58
N LYS A 170 5.55 -9.33 38.72
CA LYS A 170 5.02 -8.05 39.20
C LYS A 170 5.76 -6.87 38.58
N LEU A 171 5.02 -5.97 37.93
CA LEU A 171 5.52 -4.72 37.38
C LEU A 171 5.03 -3.58 38.28
N SER A 172 5.96 -2.82 38.86
CA SER A 172 5.65 -1.68 39.74
C SER A 172 6.50 -0.46 39.39
N TRP A 173 6.01 0.73 39.68
CA TRP A 173 6.66 2.00 39.33
C TRP A 173 6.87 2.88 40.56
N SER A 174 7.90 3.75 40.49
CA SER A 174 8.09 4.80 41.49
C SER A 174 6.94 5.81 41.41
N LYS A 175 6.59 6.42 42.55
CA LYS A 175 5.62 7.52 42.60
C LYS A 175 6.19 8.82 42.01
N ASP A 176 7.53 8.98 42.06
CA ASP A 176 8.25 10.17 41.60
C ASP A 176 8.99 9.90 40.27
N ILE A 177 8.26 9.54 39.21
CA ILE A 177 8.86 9.45 37.86
C ILE A 177 9.20 10.87 37.37
N LYS A 178 10.46 11.09 36.97
CA LYS A 178 10.99 12.40 36.54
C LYS A 178 11.50 12.38 35.10
N THR A 179 11.77 11.21 34.53
CA THR A 179 12.37 11.06 33.19
C THR A 179 11.67 9.98 32.36
N SER A 180 11.77 10.07 31.03
CA SER A 180 11.19 9.10 30.10
C SER A 180 11.76 7.67 30.27
N ASP A 181 13.01 7.54 30.70
CA ASP A 181 13.69 6.26 30.89
C ASP A 181 13.24 5.47 32.12
N GLU A 182 12.49 6.10 33.03
CA GLU A 182 11.96 5.47 34.25
C GLU A 182 10.61 4.76 34.03
N PHE A 183 9.93 4.98 32.90
CA PHE A 183 8.68 4.29 32.55
C PHE A 183 8.88 2.83 32.08
N PRO A 184 9.86 2.47 31.23
CA PRO A 184 10.03 1.08 30.81
C PRO A 184 10.42 0.14 31.97
N ARG A 185 9.66 -0.93 32.16
CA ARG A 185 10.02 -2.08 33.00
C ARG A 185 10.61 -3.18 32.15
N ARG A 186 11.75 -3.70 32.58
CA ARG A 186 12.54 -4.72 31.88
C ARG A 186 12.95 -5.80 32.86
N GLY A 187 13.00 -7.04 32.41
CA GLY A 187 13.41 -8.17 33.23
C GLY A 187 13.50 -9.45 32.42
N VAL A 188 13.68 -10.56 33.11
CA VAL A 188 13.86 -11.89 32.50
C VAL A 188 12.90 -12.88 33.14
N VAL A 189 12.22 -13.65 32.29
CA VAL A 189 11.40 -14.81 32.66
C VAL A 189 12.03 -16.08 32.09
N GLU A 190 11.76 -17.22 32.71
CA GLU A 190 12.20 -18.53 32.23
C GLU A 190 10.98 -19.40 31.97
N THR A 191 10.98 -20.10 30.84
CA THR A 191 9.89 -20.99 30.46
C THR A 191 10.06 -22.37 31.10
N PRO A 192 8.97 -23.00 31.58
CA PRO A 192 9.04 -24.35 32.09
C PRO A 192 9.41 -25.36 30.98
N ASP A 193 9.74 -26.58 31.39
CA ASP A 193 9.86 -27.72 30.49
C ASP A 193 8.49 -28.16 29.97
N PHE A 194 8.39 -28.56 28.71
CA PHE A 194 7.18 -29.08 28.07
C PHE A 194 7.48 -29.81 26.75
N ASP A 195 6.68 -30.84 26.45
CA ASP A 195 6.82 -31.67 25.24
C ASP A 195 5.99 -31.15 24.06
N TYR A 196 4.73 -30.72 24.29
CA TYR A 196 3.81 -30.35 23.23
C TYR A 196 2.94 -29.12 23.56
N MET A 197 3.14 -28.05 22.79
CA MET A 197 2.37 -26.80 22.88
C MET A 197 1.10 -26.86 22.01
N THR A 198 0.01 -26.28 22.51
CA THR A 198 -1.32 -26.24 21.85
C THR A 198 -1.92 -24.85 21.88
N GLY A 199 -2.62 -24.46 20.81
CA GLY A 199 -3.33 -23.19 20.75
C GLY A 199 -2.43 -21.96 20.56
N GLY A 200 -2.96 -20.79 20.92
CA GLY A 200 -2.24 -19.52 20.84
C GLY A 200 -1.19 -19.35 21.94
N GLN A 201 -0.34 -18.35 21.77
CA GLN A 201 0.65 -17.89 22.73
C GLN A 201 0.40 -16.40 22.97
N TRP A 202 0.63 -15.93 24.19
CA TRP A 202 0.24 -14.60 24.63
C TRP A 202 1.27 -13.97 25.56
N LEU A 203 1.19 -12.65 25.71
CA LEU A 203 1.63 -11.94 26.91
C LEU A 203 0.38 -11.33 27.54
N VAL A 204 0.10 -11.67 28.79
CA VAL A 204 -1.11 -11.22 29.51
C VAL A 204 -0.72 -10.24 30.61
N LEU A 205 -1.22 -9.01 30.56
CA LEU A 205 -1.11 -8.02 31.63
C LEU A 205 -2.44 -7.94 32.37
N LYS A 206 -2.42 -7.99 33.70
CA LYS A 206 -3.60 -7.88 34.56
C LYS A 206 -3.50 -6.57 35.34
N LEU A 207 -4.48 -5.70 35.14
CA LEU A 207 -4.61 -4.47 35.91
C LEU A 207 -5.11 -4.80 37.32
N PRO A 208 -4.94 -3.90 38.31
CA PRO A 208 -5.46 -4.11 39.65
C PRO A 208 -6.95 -4.46 39.65
N LYS A 209 -7.33 -5.33 40.58
CA LYS A 209 -8.73 -5.63 40.85
C LYS A 209 -9.50 -4.33 41.14
N ASN A 210 -10.63 -4.12 40.48
CA ASN A 210 -11.43 -2.89 40.51
C ASN A 210 -10.72 -1.61 39.99
N TYR A 211 -9.76 -1.73 39.06
CA TYR A 211 -9.05 -0.57 38.48
C TYR A 211 -10.01 0.42 37.78
N LYS A 212 -9.89 1.71 38.13
CA LYS A 212 -10.62 2.85 37.55
C LYS A 212 -9.67 3.99 37.24
N GLY A 213 -8.90 3.83 36.16
CA GLY A 213 -7.99 4.85 35.65
C GLY A 213 -7.72 4.65 34.17
N GLY A 214 -7.00 5.59 33.58
CA GLY A 214 -6.46 5.49 32.22
C GLY A 214 -4.97 5.13 32.21
N ILE A 215 -4.60 4.12 31.43
CA ILE A 215 -3.23 3.69 31.17
C ILE A 215 -2.99 3.53 29.67
N VAL A 216 -1.80 3.94 29.22
CA VAL A 216 -1.36 3.82 27.82
C VAL A 216 -0.15 2.90 27.75
N PHE A 217 -0.23 1.80 27.00
CA PHE A 217 0.90 0.92 26.71
C PHE A 217 1.60 1.38 25.43
N THR A 218 2.75 2.04 25.60
CA THR A 218 3.56 2.62 24.51
C THR A 218 4.45 1.56 23.85
N ARG A 219 4.91 0.55 24.60
CA ARG A 219 5.71 -0.56 24.07
C ARG A 219 5.56 -1.81 24.92
N VAL A 220 5.19 -2.93 24.30
CA VAL A 220 5.28 -4.26 24.89
C VAL A 220 6.16 -5.13 24.01
N SER A 221 6.97 -6.01 24.61
CA SER A 221 7.81 -6.94 23.86
C SER A 221 8.31 -8.10 24.69
N LEU A 222 8.51 -9.25 24.03
CA LEU A 222 9.12 -10.43 24.61
C LEU A 222 10.15 -11.01 23.63
N ARG A 223 11.42 -11.04 24.03
CA ARG A 223 12.56 -11.50 23.22
C ARG A 223 13.25 -12.64 23.91
N GLU A 224 13.35 -13.79 23.25
CA GLU A 224 14.15 -14.91 23.75
C GLU A 224 15.59 -14.47 24.02
N LEU A 225 16.08 -14.76 25.22
CA LEU A 225 17.45 -14.52 25.62
C LEU A 225 18.25 -15.78 25.39
N ASN A 226 19.34 -15.62 24.64
CA ASN A 226 20.34 -16.66 24.59
C ASN A 226 21.10 -16.68 25.92
N GLU A 227 21.02 -17.78 26.66
CA GLU A 227 21.66 -17.90 27.98
C GLU A 227 23.17 -17.76 27.90
N SER A 228 23.77 -18.17 26.77
CA SER A 228 25.18 -17.91 26.49
C SER A 228 25.49 -16.40 26.64
N LEU A 229 24.69 -15.52 26.02
CA LEU A 229 24.91 -14.07 26.08
C LEU A 229 24.79 -13.53 27.52
N LEU A 230 23.91 -14.11 28.34
CA LEU A 230 23.76 -13.75 29.75
C LEU A 230 24.96 -14.21 30.60
N GLU A 231 25.59 -15.33 30.23
CA GLU A 231 26.85 -15.80 30.80
C GLU A 231 28.10 -15.07 30.24
N GLY A 232 27.91 -14.06 29.38
CA GLY A 232 29.01 -13.35 28.70
C GLY A 232 29.69 -14.15 27.59
N LYS A 233 29.05 -15.23 27.12
CA LYS A 233 29.51 -16.09 26.02
C LYS A 233 28.70 -15.77 24.76
N GLU A 234 29.36 -15.62 23.62
CA GLU A 234 28.62 -15.55 22.36
C GLU A 234 28.02 -16.93 22.00
N PRO A 235 26.72 -17.04 21.70
CA PRO A 235 26.14 -18.28 21.18
C PRO A 235 26.69 -18.63 19.80
N PRO A 236 26.72 -19.91 19.42
CA PRO A 236 27.29 -20.33 18.15
C PRO A 236 26.59 -19.70 16.94
N LEU A 237 25.27 -19.41 17.03
CA LEU A 237 24.47 -18.83 15.96
C LEU A 237 23.70 -17.58 16.42
N PRO A 238 23.48 -16.60 15.52
CA PRO A 238 22.68 -15.43 15.85
C PRO A 238 21.25 -15.87 16.18
N THR A 239 20.69 -15.28 17.23
CA THR A 239 19.33 -15.57 17.68
C THR A 239 18.37 -14.58 17.00
N PRO A 240 17.30 -15.03 16.33
CA PRO A 240 16.34 -14.14 15.68
C PRO A 240 15.75 -13.15 16.69
N THR A 241 15.81 -11.87 16.34
CA THR A 241 15.16 -10.81 17.10
C THR A 241 13.70 -10.73 16.67
N ARG A 242 12.84 -10.48 17.64
CA ARG A 242 11.39 -10.59 17.52
C ARG A 242 10.83 -9.12 17.44
N TYR A 243 10.10 -8.68 16.37
CA TYR A 243 9.52 -7.33 16.00
C TYR A 243 7.97 -7.25 15.64
N ILE A 244 7.07 -6.78 16.54
CA ILE A 244 5.59 -6.88 16.58
C ILE A 244 5.14 -6.04 15.43
N THR A 245 4.89 -6.72 14.32
CA THR A 245 4.28 -6.12 13.17
C THR A 245 2.87 -5.74 13.59
N ILE A 246 2.67 -4.45 13.80
CA ILE A 246 1.35 -3.85 13.76
C ILE A 246 1.05 -3.81 12.26
N ASP A 247 0.50 -4.91 11.74
CA ASP A 247 0.05 -4.96 10.36
C ASP A 247 -1.03 -3.88 10.18
N ASP A 248 -0.99 -3.16 9.06
CA ASP A 248 -1.96 -2.11 8.78
C ASP A 248 -3.31 -2.73 8.39
N VAL A 249 -4.07 -3.12 9.41
CA VAL A 249 -5.38 -3.76 9.25
C VAL A 249 -6.42 -2.90 8.57
N LEU A 250 -6.15 -1.61 8.35
CA LEU A 250 -7.02 -0.76 7.57
C LEU A 250 -7.32 -1.42 6.22
N GLU A 251 -6.33 -2.02 5.54
CA GLU A 251 -6.56 -2.71 4.28
C GLU A 251 -7.45 -3.97 4.44
N GLU A 252 -7.23 -4.81 5.45
CA GLU A 252 -8.05 -6.02 5.69
C GLU A 252 -9.50 -5.66 6.06
N GLN A 253 -9.66 -4.63 6.90
CA GLN A 253 -10.96 -4.07 7.28
C GLN A 253 -11.68 -3.49 6.05
N ILE A 254 -10.96 -2.75 5.21
CA ILE A 254 -11.46 -2.20 3.94
C ILE A 254 -11.90 -3.31 3.00
N VAL A 255 -11.08 -4.33 2.75
CA VAL A 255 -11.42 -5.50 1.92
C VAL A 255 -12.66 -6.22 2.46
N THR A 256 -12.78 -6.35 3.78
CA THR A 256 -13.96 -6.92 4.44
C THR A 256 -15.20 -6.04 4.25
N ALA A 257 -15.05 -4.72 4.40
CA ALA A 257 -16.12 -3.75 4.22
C ALA A 257 -16.60 -3.68 2.77
N HIS A 258 -15.69 -3.63 1.79
CA HIS A 258 -15.97 -3.69 0.36
C HIS A 258 -16.85 -4.88 0.03
N LYS A 259 -16.39 -6.09 0.40
CA LYS A 259 -17.13 -7.32 0.11
C LYS A 259 -18.53 -7.32 0.73
N ARG A 260 -18.65 -7.07 2.04
CA ARG A 260 -19.94 -7.11 2.75
C ARG A 260 -20.90 -6.04 2.23
N THR A 261 -20.39 -4.84 1.95
CA THR A 261 -21.18 -3.70 1.50
C THR A 261 -21.63 -3.84 0.05
N ALA A 262 -20.76 -4.26 -0.87
CA ALA A 262 -21.14 -4.55 -2.25
C ALA A 262 -22.22 -5.65 -2.32
N GLU A 263 -22.12 -6.69 -1.48
CA GLU A 263 -23.19 -7.68 -1.34
C GLU A 263 -24.49 -7.09 -0.74
N ALA A 264 -24.40 -6.22 0.27
CA ALA A 264 -25.56 -5.58 0.90
C ALA A 264 -26.30 -4.65 -0.08
N LEU A 265 -25.57 -3.84 -0.84
CA LEU A 265 -26.09 -3.00 -1.92
C LEU A 265 -26.81 -3.88 -2.97
N LYS A 266 -26.19 -4.97 -3.44
CA LYS A 266 -26.83 -5.90 -4.38
C LYS A 266 -28.10 -6.57 -3.81
N ARG A 267 -28.10 -6.96 -2.53
CA ARG A 267 -29.31 -7.50 -1.84
C ARG A 267 -30.43 -6.48 -1.70
N ALA A 268 -30.12 -5.18 -1.67
CA ALA A 268 -31.11 -4.11 -1.54
C ALA A 268 -31.80 -3.72 -2.87
N GLN A 269 -31.39 -4.28 -4.01
CA GLN A 269 -32.05 -4.04 -5.28
C GLN A 269 -33.48 -4.59 -5.27
N ASN A 270 -34.46 -3.79 -5.69
CA ASN A 270 -35.86 -4.21 -5.70
C ASN A 270 -36.20 -5.14 -6.89
N GLN A 271 -37.41 -5.71 -6.88
CA GLN A 271 -37.89 -6.63 -7.92
C GLN A 271 -38.00 -6.01 -9.33
N GLN A 272 -38.03 -4.67 -9.43
CA GLN A 272 -38.06 -3.92 -10.69
C GLN A 272 -36.64 -3.57 -11.18
N GLY A 273 -35.60 -3.89 -10.42
CA GLY A 273 -34.20 -3.75 -10.81
C GLY A 273 -33.53 -2.45 -10.38
N TYR A 274 -34.09 -1.67 -9.45
CA TYR A 274 -33.49 -0.40 -9.01
C TYR A 274 -33.47 -0.24 -7.48
N TRP A 275 -32.89 0.85 -6.97
CA TRP A 275 -32.88 1.20 -5.55
C TRP A 275 -33.79 2.40 -5.29
N ASN A 276 -34.74 2.23 -4.37
CA ASN A 276 -35.78 3.23 -4.10
C ASN A 276 -35.35 4.20 -2.99
N ALA A 277 -35.40 5.50 -3.27
CA ALA A 277 -35.13 6.58 -2.32
C ALA A 277 -36.30 7.56 -2.12
N GLY A 278 -37.54 7.12 -2.37
CA GLY A 278 -38.76 7.90 -2.13
C GLY A 278 -39.32 8.52 -3.41
N SER A 279 -38.69 9.57 -3.93
CA SER A 279 -39.09 10.14 -5.23
C SER A 279 -38.44 9.40 -6.41
N VAL A 280 -38.95 9.63 -7.63
CA VAL A 280 -38.33 9.09 -8.85
C VAL A 280 -36.94 9.69 -9.08
N SER A 281 -36.79 11.02 -8.91
CA SER A 281 -35.49 11.71 -9.08
C SER A 281 -34.45 11.19 -8.09
N ASP A 282 -34.81 11.04 -6.81
CA ASP A 282 -33.90 10.50 -5.79
C ASP A 282 -33.53 9.04 -6.09
N SER A 283 -34.51 8.26 -6.58
CA SER A 283 -34.29 6.85 -6.99
C SER A 283 -33.38 6.74 -8.22
N VAL A 284 -33.44 7.70 -9.16
CA VAL A 284 -32.48 7.82 -10.28
C VAL A 284 -31.09 8.14 -9.75
N GLY A 285 -30.96 9.15 -8.88
CA GLY A 285 -29.70 9.55 -8.28
C GLY A 285 -28.99 8.42 -7.53
N ILE A 286 -29.70 7.74 -6.61
CA ILE A 286 -29.12 6.64 -5.83
C ILE A 286 -28.83 5.40 -6.69
N THR A 287 -29.67 5.08 -7.68
CA THR A 287 -29.45 3.91 -8.56
C THR A 287 -28.23 4.12 -9.43
N ALA A 288 -28.03 5.32 -10.00
CA ALA A 288 -26.83 5.64 -10.77
C ALA A 288 -25.57 5.62 -9.89
N TYR A 289 -25.65 6.17 -8.67
CA TYR A 289 -24.52 6.20 -7.74
C TYR A 289 -24.11 4.80 -7.26
N ILE A 290 -25.07 3.92 -6.92
CA ILE A 290 -24.79 2.52 -6.56
C ILE A 290 -24.20 1.74 -7.74
N LEU A 291 -24.65 1.99 -8.98
CA LEU A 291 -24.06 1.36 -10.16
C LEU A 291 -22.62 1.82 -10.42
N ASP A 292 -22.30 3.10 -10.19
CA ASP A 292 -20.92 3.60 -10.28
C ASP A 292 -20.02 2.89 -9.26
N THR A 293 -20.45 2.82 -8.00
CA THR A 293 -19.74 2.08 -6.94
C THR A 293 -19.54 0.60 -7.32
N LEU A 294 -20.60 -0.10 -7.73
CA LEU A 294 -20.49 -1.52 -8.10
C LEU A 294 -19.59 -1.73 -9.33
N ALA A 295 -19.60 -0.80 -10.29
CA ALA A 295 -18.69 -0.84 -11.44
C ALA A 295 -17.22 -0.69 -11.03
N ARG A 296 -16.91 0.24 -10.10
CA ARG A 296 -15.56 0.41 -9.52
C ARG A 296 -15.08 -0.84 -8.78
N GLN A 297 -15.97 -1.51 -8.07
CA GLN A 297 -15.71 -2.81 -7.41
C GLN A 297 -15.58 -3.99 -8.39
N GLY A 298 -15.65 -3.76 -9.70
CA GLY A 298 -15.50 -4.79 -10.73
C GLY A 298 -16.72 -5.69 -10.94
N GLU A 299 -17.92 -5.27 -10.51
CA GLU A 299 -19.16 -6.02 -10.76
C GLU A 299 -19.45 -6.15 -12.27
N ASP A 300 -19.88 -7.34 -12.70
CA ASP A 300 -20.29 -7.54 -14.09
C ASP A 300 -21.58 -6.77 -14.42
N LEU A 301 -21.42 -5.57 -15.00
CA LEU A 301 -22.51 -4.76 -15.53
C LEU A 301 -23.30 -5.45 -16.65
N SER A 302 -22.77 -6.52 -17.26
CA SER A 302 -23.48 -7.33 -18.24
C SER A 302 -24.48 -8.31 -17.61
N SER A 303 -24.43 -8.50 -16.29
CA SER A 303 -25.34 -9.36 -15.55
C SER A 303 -26.80 -8.88 -15.63
N LYS A 304 -27.75 -9.81 -15.48
CA LYS A 304 -29.20 -9.51 -15.54
C LYS A 304 -29.64 -8.42 -14.53
N PRO A 305 -29.18 -8.44 -13.25
CA PRO A 305 -29.54 -7.40 -12.27
C PRO A 305 -29.04 -6.00 -12.68
N MET A 306 -27.80 -5.88 -13.14
CA MET A 306 -27.20 -4.60 -13.52
C MET A 306 -27.83 -4.06 -14.83
N LYS A 307 -28.08 -4.91 -15.83
CA LYS A 307 -28.81 -4.51 -17.05
C LYS A 307 -30.23 -4.00 -16.76
N ALA A 308 -30.92 -4.58 -15.78
CA ALA A 308 -32.25 -4.09 -15.38
C ALA A 308 -32.17 -2.68 -14.78
N ALA A 309 -31.17 -2.42 -13.92
CA ALA A 309 -30.94 -1.10 -13.33
C ALA A 309 -30.59 -0.04 -14.38
N MET A 310 -29.66 -0.35 -15.30
CA MET A 310 -29.26 0.55 -16.38
C MET A 310 -30.43 0.88 -17.31
N LYS A 311 -31.26 -0.12 -17.65
CA LYS A 311 -32.46 0.12 -18.45
C LYS A 311 -33.45 1.02 -17.71
N TRP A 312 -33.73 0.71 -16.44
CA TRP A 312 -34.65 1.51 -15.63
C TRP A 312 -34.19 2.98 -15.54
N LEU A 313 -32.89 3.22 -15.29
CA LEU A 313 -32.29 4.57 -15.28
C LEU A 313 -32.53 5.34 -16.58
N ALA A 314 -32.30 4.69 -17.73
CA ALA A 314 -32.45 5.33 -19.04
C ALA A 314 -33.92 5.59 -19.42
N ASP A 315 -34.87 4.87 -18.82
CA ASP A 315 -36.31 5.03 -19.04
C ASP A 315 -36.96 6.09 -18.12
N GLN A 316 -36.28 6.60 -17.08
CA GLN A 316 -36.88 7.53 -16.10
C GLN A 316 -36.74 9.01 -16.50
N GLU A 317 -37.68 9.83 -16.04
CA GLU A 317 -37.50 11.29 -15.96
C GLU A 317 -36.96 11.67 -14.58
N ALA A 318 -35.97 12.57 -14.56
CA ALA A 318 -35.39 13.15 -13.35
C ALA A 318 -35.42 14.68 -13.48
N THR A 319 -35.56 15.38 -12.34
CA THR A 319 -35.77 16.84 -12.31
C THR A 319 -34.79 17.56 -11.39
N THR A 320 -33.84 16.85 -10.80
CA THR A 320 -32.84 17.40 -9.89
C THR A 320 -31.43 17.26 -10.46
N THR A 321 -30.59 18.27 -10.20
CA THR A 321 -29.22 18.36 -10.74
C THR A 321 -28.37 17.16 -10.33
N ASN A 322 -28.40 16.76 -9.06
CA ASN A 322 -27.70 15.57 -8.57
C ASN A 322 -28.17 14.27 -9.28
N ALA A 323 -29.46 14.10 -9.53
CA ALA A 323 -29.98 12.89 -10.16
C ALA A 323 -29.57 12.75 -11.63
N ILE A 324 -29.67 13.86 -12.39
CA ILE A 324 -29.20 13.93 -13.78
C ILE A 324 -27.67 13.83 -13.84
N GLY A 325 -26.96 14.51 -12.93
CA GLY A 325 -25.51 14.46 -12.81
C GLY A 325 -25.01 13.04 -12.58
N ASN A 326 -25.53 12.33 -11.57
CA ASN A 326 -25.14 10.94 -11.29
C ASN A 326 -25.46 10.00 -12.47
N ARG A 327 -26.63 10.16 -13.11
CA ARG A 327 -26.99 9.33 -14.28
C ARG A 327 -26.06 9.60 -15.46
N LEU A 328 -25.77 10.86 -15.76
CA LEU A 328 -24.86 11.26 -16.82
C LEU A 328 -23.43 10.75 -16.54
N PHE A 329 -22.92 10.92 -15.31
CA PHE A 329 -21.60 10.46 -14.90
C PHE A 329 -21.45 8.94 -15.10
N PHE A 330 -22.41 8.15 -14.61
CA PHE A 330 -22.39 6.70 -14.75
C PHE A 330 -22.52 6.27 -16.23
N LEU A 331 -23.50 6.81 -16.96
CA LEU A 331 -23.74 6.41 -18.36
C LEU A 331 -22.65 6.91 -19.33
N ALA A 332 -21.94 7.99 -19.02
CA ALA A 332 -20.77 8.42 -19.79
C ALA A 332 -19.57 7.46 -19.64
N ASN A 333 -19.33 6.95 -18.42
CA ASN A 333 -18.23 6.02 -18.15
C ASN A 333 -18.52 4.57 -18.56
N TYR A 334 -19.74 4.08 -18.28
CA TYR A 334 -20.08 2.65 -18.38
C TYR A 334 -21.30 2.34 -19.25
N GLY A 335 -21.98 3.36 -19.79
CA GLY A 335 -23.21 3.19 -20.55
C GLY A 335 -23.03 2.41 -21.85
N LEU A 336 -24.00 1.54 -22.15
CA LEU A 336 -24.08 0.85 -23.44
C LEU A 336 -24.36 1.83 -24.59
N PRO A 337 -23.92 1.54 -25.85
CA PRO A 337 -24.14 2.43 -26.99
C PRO A 337 -25.60 2.81 -27.26
N GLU A 338 -26.56 1.99 -26.84
CA GLU A 338 -28.00 2.29 -26.93
C GLU A 338 -28.44 3.48 -26.05
N TYR A 339 -27.73 3.78 -24.96
CA TYR A 339 -28.07 4.86 -24.03
C TYR A 339 -27.48 6.23 -24.43
N ARG A 340 -26.80 6.34 -25.58
CA ARG A 340 -26.21 7.59 -26.08
C ARG A 340 -27.22 8.75 -26.19
N GLN A 341 -28.49 8.46 -26.46
CA GLN A 341 -29.54 9.49 -26.48
C GLN A 341 -29.90 10.00 -25.09
N CYS A 342 -29.90 9.14 -24.06
CA CYS A 342 -30.07 9.55 -22.66
C CYS A 342 -28.90 10.45 -22.23
N VAL A 343 -27.67 10.02 -22.51
CA VAL A 343 -26.44 10.79 -22.22
C VAL A 343 -26.49 12.18 -22.89
N ALA A 344 -26.87 12.25 -24.17
CA ALA A 344 -27.01 13.53 -24.86
C ALA A 344 -28.15 14.40 -24.30
N GLY A 345 -29.25 13.79 -23.84
CA GLY A 345 -30.36 14.50 -23.20
C GLY A 345 -29.99 15.08 -21.84
N ASP A 346 -29.34 14.29 -20.99
CA ASP A 346 -28.85 14.72 -19.68
C ASP A 346 -27.77 15.81 -19.82
N LEU A 347 -26.86 15.66 -20.78
CA LEU A 347 -25.83 16.66 -21.12
C LEU A 347 -26.46 18.02 -21.45
N ASN A 348 -27.40 18.04 -22.40
CA ASN A 348 -28.07 19.28 -22.81
C ASN A 348 -28.88 19.88 -21.65
N THR A 349 -29.58 19.03 -20.88
CA THR A 349 -30.36 19.47 -19.71
C THR A 349 -29.48 20.17 -18.68
N LEU A 350 -28.29 19.65 -18.37
CA LEU A 350 -27.36 20.33 -17.47
C LEU A 350 -26.78 21.61 -18.07
N ILE A 351 -26.50 21.66 -19.38
CA ILE A 351 -26.02 22.88 -20.04
C ILE A 351 -27.10 23.99 -19.98
N ASP A 352 -28.36 23.66 -20.30
CA ASP A 352 -29.49 24.60 -20.27
C ASP A 352 -29.87 25.01 -18.84
N ALA A 353 -29.57 24.18 -17.84
CA ALA A 353 -29.79 24.47 -16.41
C ALA A 353 -28.72 25.39 -15.76
N GLN A 354 -27.62 25.73 -16.45
CA GLN A 354 -26.61 26.64 -15.91
C GLN A 354 -27.19 28.06 -15.75
N TYR A 355 -27.13 28.61 -14.53
CA TYR A 355 -27.58 29.99 -14.26
C TYR A 355 -26.61 31.02 -14.87
N GLU A 356 -27.06 32.26 -15.07
CA GLU A 356 -26.23 33.34 -15.65
C GLU A 356 -24.91 33.59 -14.89
N ASP A 357 -24.87 33.31 -13.58
CA ASP A 357 -23.66 33.45 -12.78
C ASP A 357 -22.68 32.30 -12.91
N GLY A 358 -23.11 31.17 -13.47
CA GLY A 358 -22.31 30.02 -13.84
C GLY A 358 -22.49 28.79 -12.94
N GLY A 359 -23.31 28.89 -11.90
CA GLY A 359 -23.61 27.77 -11.00
C GLY A 359 -24.88 27.00 -11.38
N TRP A 360 -25.16 25.97 -10.59
CA TRP A 360 -26.39 25.16 -10.65
C TRP A 360 -27.11 25.16 -9.30
N SER A 361 -28.44 25.16 -9.33
CA SER A 361 -29.29 24.89 -8.16
C SER A 361 -29.64 23.40 -8.08
N SER A 362 -30.48 23.02 -7.13
CA SER A 362 -31.01 21.65 -7.03
C SER A 362 -32.02 21.28 -8.12
N SER A 363 -32.56 22.25 -8.87
CA SER A 363 -33.51 22.04 -9.98
C SER A 363 -32.84 22.23 -11.34
N VAL A 364 -33.31 21.49 -12.35
CA VAL A 364 -32.89 21.63 -13.74
C VAL A 364 -33.93 22.27 -14.67
N ASP A 365 -35.12 22.68 -14.20
CA ASP A 365 -36.08 23.41 -15.05
C ASP A 365 -35.57 24.85 -15.28
N PRO A 366 -35.28 25.28 -16.52
CA PRO A 366 -34.79 26.64 -16.79
C PRO A 366 -35.77 27.74 -16.36
N LYS A 367 -37.06 27.45 -16.17
CA LYS A 367 -38.05 28.42 -15.67
C LYS A 367 -37.81 28.75 -14.19
N ASP A 368 -37.41 27.76 -13.39
CA ASP A 368 -37.15 27.96 -11.96
C ASP A 368 -36.07 29.03 -11.73
N GLN A 369 -35.13 29.21 -12.67
CA GLN A 369 -34.12 30.27 -12.63
C GLN A 369 -34.72 31.68 -12.52
N THR A 370 -35.93 31.89 -13.04
CA THR A 370 -36.62 33.20 -13.07
C THR A 370 -37.85 33.25 -12.17
N GLU A 371 -38.54 32.12 -11.97
CA GLU A 371 -39.80 32.03 -11.24
C GLU A 371 -39.61 31.69 -9.74
N ARG A 372 -38.54 30.98 -9.37
CA ARG A 372 -38.30 30.46 -8.01
C ARG A 372 -37.15 31.16 -7.29
N ARG A 373 -37.45 32.27 -6.65
CA ARG A 373 -36.48 33.08 -5.86
C ARG A 373 -35.91 32.37 -4.61
N ASP A 374 -36.52 31.26 -4.21
CA ASP A 374 -36.07 30.40 -3.11
C ASP A 374 -35.01 29.39 -3.57
N LEU A 375 -34.98 29.02 -4.85
CA LEU A 375 -33.93 28.19 -5.44
C LEU A 375 -32.72 29.05 -5.76
N LYS A 376 -31.54 28.54 -5.40
CA LYS A 376 -30.27 29.25 -5.53
C LYS A 376 -29.18 28.28 -5.97
N THR A 377 -28.17 28.82 -6.63
CA THR A 377 -26.95 28.10 -6.97
C THR A 377 -26.11 27.83 -5.73
N ASP A 378 -25.59 26.63 -5.61
CA ASP A 378 -24.66 26.23 -4.55
C ASP A 378 -23.48 25.42 -5.09
N ASN A 379 -22.42 25.30 -4.27
CA ASN A 379 -21.17 24.66 -4.68
C ASN A 379 -21.31 23.15 -4.87
N SER A 380 -22.26 22.49 -4.19
CA SER A 380 -22.45 21.03 -4.29
C SER A 380 -23.16 20.63 -5.58
N ASN A 381 -24.30 21.24 -5.92
CA ASN A 381 -24.99 21.02 -7.19
C ASN A 381 -24.14 21.47 -8.39
N THR A 382 -23.35 22.54 -8.22
CA THR A 382 -22.37 22.96 -9.24
C THR A 382 -21.27 21.91 -9.42
N LEU A 383 -20.71 21.34 -8.34
CA LEU A 383 -19.67 20.31 -8.42
C LEU A 383 -20.19 19.01 -9.07
N ASP A 384 -21.40 18.57 -8.73
CA ASP A 384 -22.06 17.42 -9.36
C ASP A 384 -22.23 17.63 -10.86
N ALA A 385 -22.76 18.78 -11.27
CA ALA A 385 -22.98 19.13 -12.67
C ALA A 385 -21.65 19.14 -13.46
N VAL A 386 -20.61 19.85 -12.98
CA VAL A 386 -19.32 19.93 -13.69
C VAL A 386 -18.61 18.58 -13.74
N SER A 387 -18.74 17.74 -12.72
CA SER A 387 -18.18 16.38 -12.70
C SER A 387 -18.82 15.49 -13.76
N ALA A 388 -20.15 15.53 -13.87
CA ALA A 388 -20.90 14.76 -14.85
C ALA A 388 -20.65 15.24 -16.30
N LEU A 389 -20.66 16.56 -16.52
CA LEU A 389 -20.28 17.18 -17.79
C LEU A 389 -18.84 16.80 -18.18
N ARG A 390 -17.92 16.68 -17.22
CA ARG A 390 -16.50 16.39 -17.50
C ARG A 390 -16.32 14.97 -18.02
N GLU A 391 -16.95 13.98 -17.40
CA GLU A 391 -16.88 12.61 -17.91
C GLU A 391 -17.66 12.44 -19.23
N ALA A 392 -18.73 13.20 -19.45
CA ALA A 392 -19.39 13.27 -20.76
C ALA A 392 -18.45 13.84 -21.85
N TYR A 393 -17.71 14.92 -21.58
CA TYR A 393 -16.71 15.46 -22.52
C TYR A 393 -15.70 14.39 -22.93
N TYR A 394 -15.11 13.72 -21.94
CA TYR A 394 -14.11 12.67 -22.19
C TYR A 394 -14.70 11.39 -22.83
N ALA A 395 -16.00 11.14 -22.69
CA ALA A 395 -16.70 10.10 -23.45
C ALA A 395 -16.93 10.49 -24.93
N GLY A 396 -16.42 11.64 -25.37
CA GLY A 396 -16.43 12.13 -26.75
C GLY A 396 -17.57 13.11 -27.07
N TYR A 397 -18.30 13.61 -26.07
CA TYR A 397 -19.34 14.61 -26.28
C TYR A 397 -18.73 16.02 -26.32
N LYS A 398 -19.30 16.89 -27.16
CA LYS A 398 -18.83 18.29 -27.27
C LYS A 398 -19.55 19.17 -26.27
N ILE A 399 -18.79 20.00 -25.57
CA ILE A 399 -19.27 20.97 -24.58
C ILE A 399 -18.61 22.31 -24.90
N ASP A 400 -19.38 23.40 -24.88
CA ASP A 400 -18.87 24.74 -25.17
C ASP A 400 -17.93 25.20 -24.03
N SER A 401 -16.77 25.77 -24.37
CA SER A 401 -15.82 26.27 -23.37
C SER A 401 -16.40 27.37 -22.48
N LYS A 402 -17.44 28.08 -22.95
CA LYS A 402 -18.20 29.04 -22.16
C LYS A 402 -18.83 28.42 -20.91
N THR A 403 -19.32 27.18 -20.97
CA THR A 403 -19.89 26.47 -19.80
C THR A 403 -18.85 26.31 -18.70
N TRP A 404 -17.63 25.92 -19.08
CA TRP A 404 -16.49 25.78 -18.16
C TRP A 404 -16.00 27.12 -17.62
N ILE A 405 -15.84 28.13 -18.47
CA ILE A 405 -15.42 29.49 -18.08
C ILE A 405 -16.44 30.12 -17.11
N ASN A 406 -17.73 29.88 -17.33
CA ASN A 406 -18.80 30.29 -16.41
C ASN A 406 -18.68 29.61 -15.04
N ALA A 407 -18.47 28.30 -15.01
CA ALA A 407 -18.35 27.54 -13.77
C ALA A 407 -17.06 27.87 -12.98
N ALA A 408 -15.93 28.07 -13.66
CA ALA A 408 -14.68 28.53 -13.05
C ALA A 408 -14.83 29.92 -12.42
N ARG A 409 -15.53 30.83 -13.10
CA ARG A 409 -15.91 32.13 -12.54
C ARG A 409 -16.80 31.97 -11.31
N TYR A 410 -17.80 31.08 -11.35
CA TYR A 410 -18.70 30.81 -10.22
C TYR A 410 -17.91 30.37 -8.97
N PHE A 411 -17.04 29.36 -9.08
CA PHE A 411 -16.25 28.90 -7.92
C PHE A 411 -15.33 30.00 -7.38
N ARG A 412 -14.62 30.71 -8.26
CA ARG A 412 -13.78 31.85 -7.87
C ARG A 412 -14.55 32.95 -7.14
N ASP A 413 -15.81 33.20 -7.51
CA ASP A 413 -16.66 34.21 -6.89
C ASP A 413 -17.43 33.67 -5.65
N ALA A 414 -17.37 32.36 -5.38
CA ALA A 414 -17.87 31.70 -4.16
C ALA A 414 -16.79 31.55 -3.07
N GLN A 415 -15.52 31.73 -3.42
CA GLN A 415 -14.40 31.75 -2.47
C GLN A 415 -14.47 33.01 -1.61
N ALA A 416 -14.29 32.84 -0.30
CA ALA A 416 -14.27 33.93 0.67
C ALA A 416 -12.86 34.57 0.78
N ARG A 417 -12.78 35.73 1.42
CA ARG A 417 -11.54 36.53 1.48
C ARG A 417 -10.43 35.95 2.35
N ASP A 418 -10.76 34.95 3.16
CA ASP A 418 -9.84 34.15 3.97
C ASP A 418 -9.25 32.97 3.18
N GLY A 419 -9.68 32.71 1.96
CA GLY A 419 -9.21 31.59 1.13
C GLY A 419 -10.13 30.36 1.16
N GLY A 420 -10.89 30.17 2.24
CA GLY A 420 -11.90 29.12 2.34
C GLY A 420 -13.13 29.37 1.44
N PHE A 421 -14.01 28.36 1.31
CA PHE A 421 -15.27 28.50 0.56
C PHE A 421 -16.51 28.42 1.46
N ARG A 422 -17.54 29.13 1.02
CA ARG A 422 -18.92 29.09 1.54
C ARG A 422 -19.72 28.00 0.84
N ALA A 423 -20.99 27.77 1.22
CA ALA A 423 -21.84 26.84 0.48
C ALA A 423 -22.36 27.48 -0.82
N MET A 424 -22.53 28.81 -0.84
CA MET A 424 -23.12 29.58 -1.95
C MET A 424 -22.40 30.92 -2.16
N LEU A 425 -22.68 31.58 -3.29
CA LEU A 425 -22.26 32.97 -3.55
C LEU A 425 -22.82 33.95 -2.50
N ASP A 426 -22.07 35.04 -2.23
CA ASP A 426 -22.48 36.11 -1.31
C ASP A 426 -23.86 36.70 -1.66
N LYS A 427 -24.08 36.99 -2.94
CA LYS A 427 -25.38 37.49 -3.46
C LYS A 427 -26.51 36.47 -3.35
N SER A 428 -26.18 35.18 -3.26
CA SER A 428 -27.10 34.06 -3.04
C SER A 428 -27.33 33.81 -1.54
N GLY A 429 -26.76 34.62 -0.65
CA GLY A 429 -26.93 34.50 0.80
C GLY A 429 -25.81 33.74 1.51
N GLY A 430 -24.72 33.40 0.81
CA GLY A 430 -23.49 32.93 1.46
C GLY A 430 -22.82 34.01 2.33
N LEU A 431 -23.19 35.28 2.18
CA LEU A 431 -22.63 36.38 2.97
C LEU A 431 -23.00 36.25 4.45
N GLY A 432 -22.03 35.80 5.25
CA GLY A 432 -22.20 35.51 6.68
C GLY A 432 -22.13 34.02 7.02
N GLU A 433 -22.07 33.13 6.03
CA GLU A 433 -21.68 31.73 6.24
C GLU A 433 -20.20 31.65 6.61
N ALA A 434 -19.90 30.76 7.56
CA ALA A 434 -18.54 30.36 7.88
C ALA A 434 -17.95 29.50 6.76
N THR A 435 -16.67 29.70 6.49
CA THR A 435 -15.85 28.78 5.70
C THR A 435 -15.67 27.47 6.49
N THR A 436 -15.67 26.33 5.79
CA THR A 436 -15.55 25.00 6.41
C THR A 436 -14.73 24.08 5.52
N THR A 437 -14.03 23.12 6.13
CA THR A 437 -13.18 22.11 5.47
C THR A 437 -13.91 21.42 4.31
N MET A 438 -15.14 20.94 4.53
CA MET A 438 -16.00 20.35 3.50
C MET A 438 -16.28 21.32 2.32
N ASN A 439 -16.71 22.56 2.61
CA ASN A 439 -17.03 23.52 1.55
C ASN A 439 -15.77 23.96 0.78
N THR A 440 -14.65 24.20 1.48
CA THR A 440 -13.37 24.55 0.86
C THR A 440 -12.88 23.41 -0.04
N ALA A 441 -12.94 22.16 0.41
CA ALA A 441 -12.53 21.01 -0.39
C ALA A 441 -13.41 20.79 -1.64
N TRP A 442 -14.73 20.97 -1.55
CA TRP A 442 -15.62 20.96 -2.73
C TRP A 442 -15.39 22.14 -3.67
N GLY A 443 -15.23 23.35 -3.11
CA GLY A 443 -14.94 24.56 -3.89
C GLY A 443 -13.62 24.46 -4.64
N MET A 444 -12.58 23.95 -3.98
CA MET A 444 -11.28 23.64 -4.57
C MET A 444 -11.36 22.54 -5.62
N SER A 445 -12.08 21.44 -5.36
CA SER A 445 -12.34 20.39 -6.35
C SER A 445 -12.97 20.99 -7.62
N GLY A 446 -14.02 21.80 -7.45
CA GLY A 446 -14.71 22.47 -8.54
C GLY A 446 -13.82 23.46 -9.29
N LEU A 447 -13.01 24.24 -8.57
CA LEU A 447 -12.07 25.19 -9.16
C LEU A 447 -10.98 24.47 -9.99
N PHE A 448 -10.38 23.38 -9.48
CA PHE A 448 -9.46 22.54 -10.24
C PHE A 448 -10.12 21.98 -11.52
N MET A 449 -11.28 21.33 -11.38
CA MET A 449 -11.97 20.70 -12.52
C MET A 449 -12.39 21.72 -13.60
N THR A 450 -12.92 22.87 -13.19
CA THR A 450 -13.43 23.87 -14.14
C THR A 450 -12.31 24.70 -14.76
N LEU A 451 -11.21 24.94 -14.05
CA LEU A 451 -10.00 25.54 -14.61
C LEU A 451 -9.37 24.60 -15.65
N ASP A 452 -9.16 23.33 -15.30
CA ASP A 452 -8.71 22.28 -16.20
C ASP A 452 -9.57 22.24 -17.47
N MET A 453 -10.88 22.02 -17.32
CA MET A 453 -11.78 21.88 -18.48
C MET A 453 -11.94 23.16 -19.30
N ALA A 454 -11.80 24.36 -18.72
CA ALA A 454 -11.82 25.61 -19.48
C ALA A 454 -10.62 25.72 -20.45
N PHE A 455 -9.51 25.05 -20.16
CA PHE A 455 -8.32 25.04 -21.01
C PHE A 455 -8.18 23.76 -21.82
N ALA A 456 -8.37 22.57 -21.24
CA ALA A 456 -8.33 21.29 -21.95
C ALA A 456 -9.41 21.14 -23.03
N ALA A 457 -10.60 21.76 -22.85
CA ALA A 457 -11.66 21.77 -23.87
C ALA A 457 -11.56 22.94 -24.87
N GLY A 458 -10.58 23.84 -24.72
CA GLY A 458 -10.54 25.11 -25.45
C GLY A 458 -9.19 25.59 -25.98
N SER A 459 -8.07 24.99 -25.57
CA SER A 459 -6.73 25.49 -25.87
C SER A 459 -5.65 24.42 -25.94
N THR A 460 -4.87 24.43 -27.01
CA THR A 460 -3.66 23.61 -27.19
C THR A 460 -2.40 24.33 -26.68
N ARG A 461 -2.53 25.32 -25.77
CA ARG A 461 -1.41 26.18 -25.32
C ARG A 461 -1.35 26.30 -23.81
N CYS A 462 -0.38 25.63 -23.19
CA CYS A 462 -0.24 25.58 -21.73
C CYS A 462 0.07 26.95 -21.08
N THR A 463 0.68 27.87 -21.83
CA THR A 463 0.85 29.27 -21.40
C THR A 463 -0.48 29.98 -21.11
N GLN A 464 -1.60 29.54 -21.67
CA GLN A 464 -2.92 30.11 -21.33
C GLN A 464 -3.42 29.66 -19.95
N TYR A 465 -3.13 28.43 -19.53
CA TYR A 465 -3.45 27.92 -18.18
C TYR A 465 -2.77 28.80 -17.11
N LEU A 466 -1.44 28.94 -17.25
CA LEU A 466 -0.60 29.70 -16.32
C LEU A 466 -0.85 31.22 -16.38
N SER A 467 -1.41 31.75 -17.47
CA SER A 467 -1.79 33.16 -17.55
C SER A 467 -2.97 33.54 -16.64
N ASN A 468 -3.68 32.56 -16.06
CA ASN A 468 -4.90 32.78 -15.29
C ASN A 468 -4.65 33.02 -13.78
N SER A 469 -3.73 33.94 -13.48
CA SER A 469 -3.21 34.23 -12.12
C SER A 469 -4.29 34.44 -11.05
N ARG A 470 -5.48 34.94 -11.40
CA ARG A 470 -6.58 35.13 -10.43
C ARG A 470 -7.22 33.81 -9.96
N HIS A 471 -7.28 32.78 -10.80
CA HIS A 471 -7.79 31.47 -10.36
C HIS A 471 -6.68 30.66 -9.68
N LEU A 472 -5.42 30.77 -10.14
CA LEU A 472 -4.25 30.16 -9.51
C LEU A 472 -4.00 30.71 -8.09
N SER A 473 -4.10 32.03 -7.90
CA SER A 473 -4.06 32.67 -6.58
C SER A 473 -5.23 32.22 -5.67
N GLY A 474 -6.39 31.90 -6.25
CA GLY A 474 -7.51 31.30 -5.52
C GLY A 474 -7.22 29.86 -5.07
N LEU A 475 -6.65 29.03 -5.96
CA LEU A 475 -6.20 27.68 -5.60
C LEU A 475 -5.16 27.72 -4.47
N ARG A 476 -4.16 28.61 -4.57
CA ARG A 476 -3.15 28.82 -3.53
C ARG A 476 -3.75 29.19 -2.17
N GLN A 477 -4.61 30.20 -2.11
CA GLN A 477 -5.28 30.60 -0.85
C GLN A 477 -6.18 29.49 -0.28
N GLY A 478 -6.81 28.68 -1.14
CA GLY A 478 -7.61 27.54 -0.70
C GLY A 478 -6.79 26.33 -0.24
N MET A 479 -5.58 26.14 -0.79
CA MET A 479 -4.59 25.18 -0.32
C MET A 479 -4.08 25.57 1.07
N GLU A 480 -3.60 26.81 1.23
CA GLU A 480 -3.12 27.38 2.49
C GLU A 480 -4.21 27.28 3.57
N TRP A 481 -5.45 27.65 3.25
CA TRP A 481 -6.59 27.52 4.17
C TRP A 481 -6.89 26.05 4.54
N LEU A 482 -6.78 25.09 3.62
CA LEU A 482 -6.99 23.69 3.95
C LEU A 482 -5.88 23.15 4.87
N ASP A 483 -4.64 23.56 4.68
CA ASP A 483 -3.51 23.14 5.52
C ASP A 483 -3.60 23.73 6.94
N ASP A 484 -3.85 25.04 7.05
CA ASP A 484 -4.04 25.74 8.33
C ASP A 484 -5.19 25.14 9.17
N TYR A 485 -6.28 24.72 8.53
CA TYR A 485 -7.54 24.31 9.19
C TYR A 485 -7.81 22.80 9.17
N TYR A 486 -6.86 21.94 8.78
CA TYR A 486 -6.96 20.46 8.87
C TYR A 486 -6.36 19.91 10.19
N ASP A 487 -6.57 20.64 11.28
CA ASP A 487 -6.11 20.31 12.64
C ASP A 487 -7.10 19.40 13.40
N GLU A 488 -6.86 19.10 14.69
CA GLU A 488 -7.82 18.32 15.50
C GLU A 488 -9.20 19.02 15.72
N HIS A 489 -9.36 20.25 15.25
CA HIS A 489 -10.57 21.04 15.32
C HIS A 489 -11.36 21.11 14.00
N TYR A 490 -10.86 20.56 12.87
CA TYR A 490 -11.63 20.53 11.61
C TYR A 490 -12.97 19.81 11.76
N LYS A 491 -13.02 18.71 12.54
CA LYS A 491 -14.25 17.97 12.90
C LYS A 491 -15.15 18.72 13.91
N LYS A 492 -14.67 19.83 14.49
CA LYS A 492 -15.34 20.66 15.51
C LYS A 492 -15.78 22.03 14.97
N LEU A 493 -15.44 22.39 13.72
CA LEU A 493 -15.89 23.64 13.11
C LEU A 493 -17.43 23.69 13.03
N PRO A 494 -18.08 24.74 13.57
CA PRO A 494 -19.53 24.77 13.70
C PRO A 494 -20.22 25.00 12.35
N THR A 495 -20.74 23.94 11.76
CA THR A 495 -21.76 24.01 10.71
C THR A 495 -23.03 24.63 11.28
N LEU A 496 -23.45 25.76 10.72
CA LEU A 496 -24.36 26.73 11.37
C LEU A 496 -25.81 26.24 11.65
N ASN A 497 -26.18 24.99 11.35
CA ASN A 497 -27.52 24.45 11.65
C ASN A 497 -27.67 22.90 11.77
N SER A 498 -26.62 22.08 11.60
CA SER A 498 -26.73 20.63 11.80
C SER A 498 -25.36 19.98 11.98
N GLN A 499 -25.27 18.94 12.83
CA GLN A 499 -24.08 18.10 13.01
C GLN A 499 -23.47 17.76 11.64
N PRO A 500 -22.18 18.04 11.38
CA PRO A 500 -21.58 17.75 10.09
C PRO A 500 -21.69 16.25 9.84
N ASN A 501 -22.22 15.85 8.68
CA ASN A 501 -22.21 14.45 8.29
C ASN A 501 -20.74 14.07 8.02
N PRO A 502 -20.11 13.24 8.87
CA PRO A 502 -18.67 12.99 8.81
C PRO A 502 -18.26 12.36 7.47
N ILE A 503 -19.18 11.60 6.88
CA ILE A 503 -19.03 10.95 5.57
C ILE A 503 -18.91 12.00 4.45
N MET A 504 -19.66 13.10 4.53
CA MET A 504 -19.63 14.15 3.49
C MET A 504 -18.36 15.00 3.55
N ASN A 505 -17.82 15.26 4.76
CA ASN A 505 -16.51 15.91 4.89
C ASN A 505 -15.40 15.02 4.31
N ALA A 506 -15.41 13.74 4.68
CA ALA A 506 -14.44 12.76 4.21
C ALA A 506 -14.42 12.67 2.66
N LEU A 507 -15.60 12.61 2.04
CA LEU A 507 -15.76 12.64 0.57
C LEU A 507 -15.28 13.95 -0.06
N ALA A 508 -15.53 15.10 0.58
CA ALA A 508 -15.07 16.38 0.08
C ALA A 508 -13.54 16.47 0.08
N MET A 509 -12.92 16.13 1.21
CA MET A 509 -11.46 16.10 1.39
C MET A 509 -10.78 15.16 0.42
N GLN A 510 -11.34 13.97 0.25
CA GLN A 510 -10.83 12.99 -0.70
C GLN A 510 -10.96 13.46 -2.15
N SER A 511 -12.12 13.97 -2.57
CA SER A 511 -12.32 14.54 -3.91
C SER A 511 -11.28 15.61 -4.21
N PHE A 512 -11.04 16.50 -3.24
CA PHE A 512 -10.00 17.51 -3.33
C PHE A 512 -8.61 16.88 -3.52
N ALA A 513 -8.24 15.93 -2.66
CA ALA A 513 -6.93 15.30 -2.66
C ALA A 513 -6.67 14.45 -3.93
N GLU A 514 -7.70 13.83 -4.52
CA GLU A 514 -7.62 13.21 -5.85
C GLU A 514 -7.38 14.23 -6.97
N GLN A 515 -8.03 15.40 -6.90
CA GLN A 515 -7.86 16.45 -7.91
C GLN A 515 -6.50 17.16 -7.78
N SER A 516 -6.01 17.40 -6.57
CA SER A 516 -4.76 18.12 -6.31
C SER A 516 -3.51 17.22 -6.31
N GLY A 517 -3.67 15.92 -6.04
CA GLY A 517 -2.55 15.00 -5.81
C GLY A 517 -1.92 15.14 -4.42
N VAL A 518 -2.48 15.95 -3.53
CA VAL A 518 -1.91 16.21 -2.21
C VAL A 518 -2.14 15.01 -1.28
N LEU A 519 -1.06 14.50 -0.67
CA LEU A 519 -1.12 13.40 0.29
C LEU A 519 -1.33 13.91 1.72
N HIS A 520 -0.59 14.94 2.09
CA HIS A 520 -0.51 15.49 3.44
C HIS A 520 -1.16 16.88 3.53
N LEU A 521 -1.94 17.10 4.59
CA LEU A 521 -2.34 18.41 5.07
C LEU A 521 -2.13 18.43 6.58
N HIS A 522 -1.56 19.50 7.13
CA HIS A 522 -1.24 19.65 8.54
C HIS A 522 -0.48 18.43 9.09
N GLU A 523 0.53 17.95 8.34
CA GLU A 523 1.33 16.75 8.64
C GLU A 523 0.57 15.40 8.55
N LYS A 524 -0.75 15.38 8.28
CA LYS A 524 -1.56 14.15 8.23
C LYS A 524 -1.90 13.67 6.83
N ASN A 525 -1.77 12.36 6.63
CA ASN A 525 -2.16 11.68 5.40
C ASN A 525 -3.70 11.72 5.25
N VAL A 526 -4.20 12.54 4.33
CA VAL A 526 -5.64 12.83 4.16
C VAL A 526 -6.45 11.55 3.87
N PHE A 527 -5.94 10.70 2.98
CA PHE A 527 -6.64 9.47 2.57
C PHE A 527 -6.70 8.45 3.70
N ARG A 528 -5.61 8.27 4.45
CA ARG A 528 -5.57 7.38 5.62
C ARG A 528 -6.52 7.89 6.71
N THR A 529 -6.41 9.17 7.06
CA THR A 529 -7.20 9.82 8.12
C THR A 529 -8.69 9.67 7.85
N GLU A 530 -9.14 9.92 6.62
CA GLU A 530 -10.56 9.84 6.26
C GLU A 530 -11.05 8.39 6.05
N ALA A 531 -10.19 7.46 5.64
CA ALA A 531 -10.49 6.03 5.62
C ALA A 531 -10.67 5.46 7.05
N GLU A 532 -9.77 5.79 7.99
CA GLU A 532 -9.91 5.42 9.40
C GLU A 532 -11.15 6.08 10.04
N SER A 533 -11.42 7.34 9.68
CA SER A 533 -12.62 8.09 10.09
C SER A 533 -13.91 7.38 9.66
N ILE A 534 -14.04 6.96 8.39
CA ILE A 534 -15.27 6.33 7.88
C ILE A 534 -15.50 4.93 8.43
N MET A 535 -14.44 4.16 8.73
CA MET A 535 -14.55 2.79 9.24
C MET A 535 -15.29 2.69 10.58
N ASN A 536 -15.30 3.76 11.40
CA ASN A 536 -16.08 3.86 12.63
C ASN A 536 -17.62 3.75 12.42
N TYR A 537 -18.10 3.93 11.18
CA TYR A 537 -19.52 3.86 10.84
C TYR A 537 -19.92 2.52 10.20
N PHE A 538 -18.99 1.58 10.01
CA PHE A 538 -19.25 0.29 9.40
C PHE A 538 -19.89 -0.71 10.37
N ASP A 539 -21.16 -1.06 10.16
CA ASP A 539 -21.79 -2.17 10.88
C ASP A 539 -21.50 -3.50 10.18
N GLN A 540 -20.69 -4.34 10.81
CA GLN A 540 -20.40 -5.69 10.32
C GLN A 540 -21.65 -6.58 10.18
N GLY A 541 -22.69 -6.35 10.97
CA GLY A 541 -23.90 -7.17 11.02
C GLY A 541 -24.77 -7.03 9.76
N SER A 542 -25.13 -5.80 9.40
CA SER A 542 -25.82 -5.49 8.15
C SER A 542 -24.89 -5.45 6.94
N GLY A 543 -23.61 -5.15 7.14
CA GLY A 543 -22.67 -4.82 6.07
C GLY A 543 -22.94 -3.46 5.45
N LEU A 544 -23.40 -2.48 6.25
CA LEU A 544 -23.73 -1.13 5.78
C LEU A 544 -23.01 -0.08 6.63
N PHE A 545 -22.69 1.07 6.02
CA PHE A 545 -22.21 2.25 6.73
C PHE A 545 -23.40 3.07 7.23
N ALA A 546 -23.45 3.32 8.54
CA ALA A 546 -24.51 4.05 9.23
C ALA A 546 -25.95 3.60 8.85
N GLY A 547 -26.13 2.33 8.50
CA GLY A 547 -27.42 1.75 8.09
C GLY A 547 -28.03 2.32 6.79
N SER A 548 -27.29 3.09 6.00
CA SER A 548 -27.79 3.84 4.84
C SER A 548 -27.16 3.35 3.55
N LEU A 549 -27.97 3.08 2.51
CA LEU A 549 -27.48 2.64 1.20
C LEU A 549 -26.65 3.72 0.51
N THR A 550 -27.07 4.98 0.56
CA THR A 550 -26.34 6.11 -0.03
C THR A 550 -24.99 6.30 0.66
N PHE A 551 -24.95 6.25 1.99
CA PHE A 551 -23.70 6.38 2.75
C PHE A 551 -22.79 5.16 2.57
N SER A 552 -23.37 3.98 2.38
CA SER A 552 -22.62 2.75 2.08
C SER A 552 -21.95 2.81 0.71
N ALA A 553 -22.65 3.26 -0.32
CA ALA A 553 -22.07 3.46 -1.65
C ALA A 553 -20.97 4.54 -1.62
N ALA A 554 -21.20 5.64 -0.90
CA ALA A 554 -20.24 6.73 -0.81
C ALA A 554 -19.00 6.33 0.01
N ALA A 555 -19.17 5.60 1.11
CA ALA A 555 -18.07 5.04 1.89
C ALA A 555 -17.22 4.06 1.05
N LEU A 556 -17.83 3.22 0.19
CA LEU A 556 -17.05 2.37 -0.71
C LEU A 556 -16.26 3.17 -1.76
N ASN A 557 -16.88 4.18 -2.39
CA ASN A 557 -16.15 5.08 -3.28
C ASN A 557 -14.97 5.76 -2.54
N LEU A 558 -15.14 6.06 -1.24
CA LEU A 558 -14.08 6.62 -0.43
C LEU A 558 -12.95 5.63 -0.15
N LEU A 559 -13.27 4.43 0.30
CA LEU A 559 -12.28 3.42 0.59
C LEU A 559 -11.56 2.94 -0.68
N ASP A 560 -12.25 2.87 -1.83
CA ASP A 560 -11.67 2.62 -3.17
C ASP A 560 -10.59 3.64 -3.52
N ALA A 561 -10.92 4.93 -3.56
CA ALA A 561 -9.98 5.96 -4.00
C ALA A 561 -8.92 6.32 -2.94
N GLY A 562 -9.18 5.98 -1.67
CA GLY A 562 -8.20 6.01 -0.58
C GLY A 562 -7.13 4.93 -0.74
N SER A 563 -7.56 3.66 -0.87
CA SER A 563 -6.69 2.50 -1.04
C SER A 563 -6.08 2.37 -2.44
N ALA A 564 -6.57 3.13 -3.42
CA ALA A 564 -6.14 3.12 -4.81
C ALA A 564 -4.60 3.26 -4.93
N PRO A 565 -3.93 2.31 -5.60
CA PRO A 565 -2.48 2.32 -5.78
C PRO A 565 -1.94 3.64 -6.34
N ILE A 566 -0.95 4.23 -5.67
CA ILE A 566 -0.25 5.43 -6.16
C ILE A 566 0.80 4.94 -7.17
N VAL A 567 0.54 5.15 -8.45
CA VAL A 567 1.38 4.60 -9.54
C VAL A 567 2.50 5.53 -10.00
N PHE A 568 2.41 6.82 -9.71
CA PHE A 568 3.53 7.74 -9.83
C PHE A 568 3.37 8.94 -8.88
N GLN A 569 4.51 9.52 -8.53
CA GLN A 569 4.65 10.79 -7.83
C GLN A 569 5.20 11.83 -8.81
N ARG A 570 4.78 13.09 -8.67
CA ARG A 570 5.24 14.22 -9.49
C ARG A 570 5.95 15.24 -8.62
N HIS A 571 7.16 15.60 -9.01
CA HIS A 571 7.89 16.73 -8.48
C HIS A 571 8.12 17.78 -9.58
N ILE A 572 7.91 19.06 -9.28
CA ILE A 572 8.21 20.17 -10.19
C ILE A 572 9.34 20.99 -9.56
N ALA A 573 10.49 21.01 -10.23
CA ALA A 573 11.60 21.87 -9.85
C ALA A 573 11.42 23.25 -10.50
N SER A 574 10.87 24.21 -9.75
CA SER A 574 10.75 25.62 -10.12
C SER A 574 10.50 26.50 -8.89
N GLU A 575 10.90 27.78 -8.97
CA GLU A 575 10.50 28.82 -8.01
C GLU A 575 9.03 29.27 -8.21
N ASN A 576 8.45 29.00 -9.38
CA ASN A 576 7.08 29.39 -9.74
C ASN A 576 6.05 28.33 -9.31
N SER A 577 5.64 28.40 -8.05
CA SER A 577 4.60 27.54 -7.46
C SER A 577 3.19 27.67 -8.07
N ASP A 578 2.94 28.52 -9.07
CA ASP A 578 1.71 28.39 -9.88
C ASP A 578 1.75 27.14 -10.78
N LEU A 579 2.94 26.58 -11.04
CA LEU A 579 3.13 25.32 -11.78
C LEU A 579 2.65 24.10 -10.99
N ASP A 580 2.60 24.15 -9.66
CA ASP A 580 2.10 23.06 -8.82
C ASP A 580 0.65 22.70 -9.16
N PHE A 581 -0.12 23.67 -9.65
CA PHE A 581 -1.50 23.48 -10.10
C PHE A 581 -1.63 22.91 -11.51
N SER A 582 -0.53 22.63 -12.22
CA SER A 582 -0.58 21.94 -13.53
C SER A 582 -1.23 20.55 -13.42
N ARG A 583 -1.90 20.13 -14.50
CA ARG A 583 -2.79 18.96 -14.54
C ARG A 583 -2.14 17.69 -15.08
N ASP A 584 -0.86 17.75 -15.44
CA ASP A 584 -0.10 16.64 -16.04
C ASP A 584 -0.20 15.33 -15.24
N GLY A 585 -0.14 15.41 -13.91
CA GLY A 585 -0.37 14.29 -13.00
C GLY A 585 -1.78 13.69 -13.10
N ASP A 586 -2.84 14.46 -12.82
CA ASP A 586 -4.23 13.94 -12.90
C ASP A 586 -4.58 13.44 -14.31
N HIS A 587 -4.07 14.09 -15.36
CA HIS A 587 -4.24 13.68 -16.74
C HIS A 587 -3.55 12.34 -17.05
N LEU A 588 -2.32 12.13 -16.59
CA LEU A 588 -1.67 10.83 -16.72
C LEU A 588 -2.40 9.74 -15.91
N ALA A 589 -2.81 10.05 -14.67
CA ALA A 589 -3.59 9.12 -13.84
C ALA A 589 -4.95 8.79 -14.46
N ARG A 590 -5.64 9.77 -15.06
CA ARG A 590 -6.90 9.59 -15.80
C ARG A 590 -6.70 8.69 -17.02
N TYR A 591 -5.61 8.87 -17.77
CA TYR A 591 -5.28 7.97 -18.88
C TYR A 591 -5.10 6.52 -18.38
N LEU A 592 -4.25 6.31 -17.37
CA LEU A 592 -3.98 4.98 -16.81
C LEU A 592 -5.26 4.31 -16.25
N ARG A 593 -6.07 5.04 -15.48
CA ARG A 593 -7.38 4.57 -14.98
C ARG A 593 -8.27 4.04 -16.11
N ARG A 594 -8.36 4.76 -17.23
CA ARG A 594 -9.19 4.36 -18.39
C ARG A 594 -8.63 3.16 -19.16
N VAL A 595 -7.34 3.13 -19.47
CA VAL A 595 -6.77 2.03 -20.27
C VAL A 595 -6.60 0.74 -19.46
N ARG A 596 -6.38 0.84 -18.13
CA ARG A 596 -6.31 -0.34 -17.23
C ARG A 596 -7.66 -0.74 -16.62
N LYS A 597 -8.68 0.12 -16.64
CA LYS A 597 -9.98 -0.08 -15.97
C LYS A 597 -9.84 -0.43 -14.48
N SER A 598 -8.93 0.26 -13.81
CA SER A 598 -8.57 0.07 -12.40
C SER A 598 -8.57 1.41 -11.68
N PRO A 599 -8.98 1.49 -10.40
CA PRO A 599 -8.65 2.65 -9.58
C PRO A 599 -7.12 2.73 -9.47
N LEU A 600 -6.56 3.88 -9.84
CA LEU A 600 -5.13 4.19 -9.81
C LEU A 600 -4.99 5.68 -9.49
N ASN A 601 -4.07 6.03 -8.61
CA ASN A 601 -3.90 7.38 -8.08
C ASN A 601 -2.49 7.91 -8.35
N TRP A 602 -2.31 9.21 -8.12
CA TRP A 602 -1.05 9.92 -8.26
C TRP A 602 -0.86 10.88 -7.09
N ARG A 603 0.38 11.30 -6.83
CA ARG A 603 0.65 12.32 -5.81
C ARG A 603 1.61 13.39 -6.29
N VAL A 604 1.55 14.57 -5.67
CA VAL A 604 2.68 15.50 -5.60
C VAL A 604 3.69 14.95 -4.58
N PHE A 605 4.97 15.23 -4.79
CA PHE A 605 6.07 14.82 -3.91
C PHE A 605 7.08 15.95 -3.75
N ASP A 606 7.49 16.20 -2.50
CA ASP A 606 8.57 17.13 -2.17
C ASP A 606 9.89 16.37 -1.95
N VAL A 607 11.04 16.99 -2.28
CA VAL A 607 12.35 16.39 -2.02
C VAL A 607 12.54 16.01 -0.56
N ASP A 608 11.90 16.68 0.40
CA ASP A 608 12.08 16.42 1.83
C ASP A 608 11.23 15.24 2.37
N ASP A 609 10.14 14.84 1.70
CA ASP A 609 9.25 13.72 2.07
C ASP A 609 9.98 12.38 2.33
N PRO A 610 9.67 11.60 3.37
CA PRO A 610 10.44 10.40 3.75
C PRO A 610 10.70 9.37 2.62
N ILE A 611 11.91 8.79 2.59
CA ILE A 611 12.32 7.82 1.56
C ILE A 611 11.45 6.55 1.54
N ASP A 612 10.88 6.16 2.68
CA ASP A 612 9.98 5.01 2.76
C ASP A 612 8.59 5.30 2.14
N GLU A 613 8.20 6.57 2.00
CA GLU A 613 7.02 6.96 1.22
C GLU A 613 7.32 6.95 -0.28
N MET A 614 8.46 7.49 -0.70
CA MET A 614 8.93 7.40 -2.10
C MET A 614 8.87 5.95 -2.58
N LEU A 615 9.41 5.03 -1.79
CA LEU A 615 9.52 3.60 -2.12
C LEU A 615 8.19 2.83 -2.11
N ARG A 616 7.06 3.46 -1.75
CA ARG A 616 5.72 2.90 -1.98
C ARG A 616 5.25 3.12 -3.42
N VAL A 617 5.83 4.09 -4.12
CA VAL A 617 5.44 4.53 -5.45
C VAL A 617 6.47 4.08 -6.49
N PRO A 618 6.09 3.39 -7.59
CA PRO A 618 7.05 2.77 -8.48
C PRO A 618 7.73 3.74 -9.48
N ILE A 619 7.18 4.95 -9.67
CA ILE A 619 7.64 5.93 -10.65
C ILE A 619 7.67 7.34 -10.04
N GLN A 620 8.79 8.03 -10.16
CA GLN A 620 8.90 9.49 -9.96
C GLN A 620 8.91 10.16 -11.32
N TYR A 621 8.09 11.18 -11.50
CA TYR A 621 8.10 12.07 -12.65
C TYR A 621 8.60 13.45 -12.20
N VAL A 622 9.82 13.80 -12.61
CA VAL A 622 10.51 15.02 -12.22
C VAL A 622 10.48 15.99 -13.39
N HIS A 623 9.71 17.07 -13.26
CA HIS A 623 9.66 18.12 -14.25
C HIS A 623 10.59 19.28 -13.87
N ILE A 624 11.60 19.52 -14.71
CA ILE A 624 12.57 20.60 -14.55
C ILE A 624 12.03 21.82 -15.30
N ALA A 625 11.27 22.66 -14.59
CA ALA A 625 10.60 23.81 -15.18
C ALA A 625 11.43 25.09 -15.11
N ASP A 626 12.26 25.25 -14.07
CA ASP A 626 13.26 26.34 -13.98
C ASP A 626 14.65 25.84 -13.54
N GLN A 627 15.60 26.76 -13.40
CA GLN A 627 16.92 26.46 -12.85
C GLN A 627 16.82 26.37 -11.33
N MET A 628 17.32 25.29 -10.73
CA MET A 628 17.37 25.09 -9.28
C MET A 628 18.70 24.46 -8.88
N ASP A 629 19.25 24.90 -7.74
CA ASP A 629 20.41 24.27 -7.11
C ASP A 629 20.00 22.94 -6.47
N PHE A 630 20.10 21.85 -7.22
CA PHE A 630 19.92 20.50 -6.68
C PHE A 630 21.03 20.16 -5.68
N GLU A 631 20.73 20.28 -4.39
CA GLU A 631 21.66 19.92 -3.30
C GLU A 631 22.12 18.47 -3.38
N ASP A 632 23.29 18.17 -2.81
CA ASP A 632 23.85 16.82 -2.77
C ASP A 632 22.92 15.79 -2.07
N ASN A 633 22.03 16.26 -1.18
CA ASN A 633 21.01 15.43 -0.55
C ASN A 633 19.93 14.96 -1.55
N TYR A 634 19.50 15.82 -2.49
CA TYR A 634 18.55 15.46 -3.55
C TYR A 634 19.08 14.27 -4.37
N TRP A 635 20.30 14.39 -4.87
CA TRP A 635 20.94 13.35 -5.69
C TRP A 635 21.17 12.05 -4.92
N LYS A 636 21.52 12.13 -3.62
CA LYS A 636 21.63 10.95 -2.76
C LYS A 636 20.28 10.26 -2.59
N LYS A 637 19.22 11.01 -2.22
CA LYS A 637 17.88 10.47 -1.98
C LYS A 637 17.28 9.83 -3.23
N LEU A 638 17.52 10.44 -4.40
CA LEU A 638 17.14 9.89 -5.69
C LEU A 638 17.90 8.61 -6.04
N ARG A 639 19.21 8.52 -5.73
CA ARG A 639 19.99 7.28 -5.86
C ARG A 639 19.43 6.18 -4.97
N ASP A 640 19.17 6.47 -3.69
CA ASP A 640 18.61 5.53 -2.74
C ASP A 640 17.22 5.02 -3.20
N TYR A 641 16.38 5.91 -3.74
CA TYR A 641 15.07 5.55 -4.33
C TYR A 641 15.19 4.60 -5.54
N CYS A 642 16.11 4.89 -6.47
CA CYS A 642 16.37 4.01 -7.61
C CYS A 642 16.88 2.63 -7.17
N PHE A 643 17.69 2.58 -6.10
CA PHE A 643 18.25 1.34 -5.56
C PHE A 643 17.25 0.54 -4.73
N GLY A 644 16.21 1.18 -4.19
CA GLY A 644 14.99 0.52 -3.72
C GLY A 644 14.05 0.04 -4.83
N GLY A 645 14.52 -0.04 -6.08
CA GLY A 645 13.79 -0.60 -7.22
C GLY A 645 12.90 0.40 -7.97
N GLY A 646 12.77 1.62 -7.45
CA GLY A 646 12.02 2.73 -8.03
C GLY A 646 12.62 3.21 -9.37
N VAL A 647 11.84 3.96 -10.13
CA VAL A 647 12.25 4.50 -11.44
C VAL A 647 11.95 5.99 -11.53
N VAL A 648 12.84 6.76 -12.15
CA VAL A 648 12.69 8.22 -12.33
C VAL A 648 12.62 8.59 -13.82
N VAL A 649 11.70 9.48 -14.16
CA VAL A 649 11.58 10.13 -15.47
C VAL A 649 11.81 11.63 -15.30
N PHE A 650 12.91 12.14 -15.84
CA PHE A 650 13.23 13.57 -15.91
C PHE A 650 12.70 14.18 -17.21
N ASN A 651 11.91 15.24 -17.11
CA ASN A 651 11.43 16.02 -18.25
C ASN A 651 11.85 17.50 -18.14
N ILE A 652 12.65 17.95 -19.10
CA ILE A 652 13.16 19.33 -19.17
C ILE A 652 12.15 20.21 -19.91
N ALA A 653 11.70 21.30 -19.29
CA ALA A 653 10.82 22.27 -19.94
C ALA A 653 11.50 22.93 -21.15
N GLU A 654 10.73 23.14 -22.22
CA GLU A 654 11.14 23.87 -23.43
C GLU A 654 12.44 23.34 -24.09
N ASP A 655 12.82 22.09 -23.82
CA ASP A 655 14.05 21.45 -24.30
C ASP A 655 15.37 22.17 -23.91
N HIS A 656 15.35 22.97 -22.83
CA HIS A 656 16.44 23.87 -22.45
C HIS A 656 17.81 23.16 -22.23
N GLU A 657 18.77 23.40 -23.14
CA GLU A 657 20.04 22.67 -23.19
C GLU A 657 20.90 22.81 -21.92
N GLU A 658 20.95 23.98 -21.30
CA GLU A 658 21.76 24.21 -20.08
C GLU A 658 21.22 23.42 -18.88
N ARG A 659 19.89 23.40 -18.68
CA ARG A 659 19.22 22.65 -17.60
C ARG A 659 19.37 21.13 -17.82
N ARG A 660 19.32 20.70 -19.08
CA ARG A 660 19.66 19.33 -19.46
C ARG A 660 21.10 19.00 -19.04
N ALA A 661 22.08 19.85 -19.36
CA ALA A 661 23.48 19.63 -18.98
C ALA A 661 23.69 19.58 -17.45
N GLU A 662 22.97 20.41 -16.67
CA GLU A 662 22.98 20.37 -15.21
C GLU A 662 22.45 19.03 -14.66
N VAL A 663 21.30 18.56 -15.15
CA VAL A 663 20.74 17.26 -14.76
C VAL A 663 21.66 16.11 -15.17
N GLU A 664 22.26 16.16 -16.36
CA GLU A 664 23.22 15.15 -16.80
C GLU A 664 24.48 15.10 -15.91
N ALA A 665 24.98 16.25 -15.45
CA ALA A 665 26.10 16.33 -14.51
C ALA A 665 25.71 15.80 -13.11
N GLY A 666 24.51 16.13 -12.63
CA GLY A 666 23.95 15.61 -11.38
C GLY A 666 23.81 14.09 -11.41
N LEU A 667 23.24 13.54 -12.49
CA LEU A 667 23.13 12.09 -12.70
C LEU A 667 24.50 11.41 -12.78
N ALA A 668 25.49 12.01 -13.45
CA ALA A 668 26.85 11.46 -13.50
C ALA A 668 27.56 11.48 -12.12
N LYS A 669 27.22 12.43 -11.25
CA LYS A 669 27.68 12.47 -9.84
C LYS A 669 26.94 11.45 -8.97
N ALA A 670 25.64 11.27 -9.17
CA ALA A 670 24.79 10.35 -8.42
C ALA A 670 25.05 8.87 -8.78
N PHE A 671 25.41 8.58 -10.03
CA PHE A 671 25.56 7.24 -10.58
C PHE A 671 26.92 7.02 -11.28
N PRO A 672 28.06 7.22 -10.58
CA PRO A 672 29.40 7.16 -11.19
C PRO A 672 29.79 5.79 -11.74
N GLU A 673 29.12 4.72 -11.33
CA GLU A 673 29.30 3.36 -11.85
C GLU A 673 28.51 3.08 -13.14
N TYR A 674 27.54 3.93 -13.48
CA TYR A 674 26.68 3.80 -14.64
C TYR A 674 26.94 4.90 -15.67
N LYS A 675 26.45 4.71 -16.90
CA LYS A 675 26.60 5.67 -17.99
C LYS A 675 25.24 6.05 -18.54
N LEU A 676 24.98 7.35 -18.60
CA LEU A 676 23.81 7.91 -19.27
C LEU A 676 23.95 7.76 -20.80
N GLY A 677 23.41 6.67 -21.35
CA GLY A 677 23.44 6.34 -22.78
C GLY A 677 22.12 6.68 -23.49
N PRO A 678 22.00 6.49 -24.81
CA PRO A 678 20.70 6.44 -25.47
C PRO A 678 19.94 5.16 -25.06
N ILE A 679 18.61 5.23 -25.05
CA ILE A 679 17.75 4.05 -24.92
C ILE A 679 18.04 3.03 -26.04
N ALA A 680 18.03 1.73 -25.71
CA ALA A 680 18.27 0.67 -26.69
C ALA A 680 17.06 0.44 -27.63
N GLU A 681 17.32 0.20 -28.92
CA GLU A 681 16.29 -0.08 -29.95
C GLU A 681 15.43 -1.31 -29.63
N ASP A 682 15.98 -2.28 -28.89
CA ASP A 682 15.34 -3.51 -28.45
C ASP A 682 14.85 -3.47 -26.99
N SER A 683 14.90 -2.30 -26.33
CA SER A 683 14.49 -2.16 -24.93
C SER A 683 13.03 -2.58 -24.73
N THR A 684 12.80 -3.40 -23.70
CA THR A 684 11.47 -3.99 -23.42
C THR A 684 10.41 -2.91 -23.16
N ILE A 685 10.80 -1.72 -22.66
CA ILE A 685 9.91 -0.57 -22.48
C ILE A 685 9.23 -0.10 -23.78
N LEU A 686 9.81 -0.37 -24.96
CA LEU A 686 9.23 0.01 -26.26
C LEU A 686 8.12 -0.95 -26.73
N SER A 687 7.95 -2.10 -26.08
CA SER A 687 7.07 -3.17 -26.58
C SER A 687 6.33 -4.00 -25.53
N VAL A 688 6.57 -3.79 -24.22
CA VAL A 688 6.00 -4.59 -23.13
C VAL A 688 4.46 -4.67 -23.15
N LYS A 689 3.80 -3.58 -23.56
CA LYS A 689 2.33 -3.49 -23.64
C LYS A 689 1.86 -2.74 -24.88
N HIS A 690 2.29 -1.49 -25.04
CA HIS A 690 2.16 -0.68 -26.24
C HIS A 690 3.40 -0.83 -27.13
N LYS A 691 3.22 -0.78 -28.45
CA LYS A 691 4.31 -0.75 -29.42
C LYS A 691 4.67 0.69 -29.74
N LEU A 692 5.62 1.23 -28.99
CA LEU A 692 6.18 2.56 -29.20
C LEU A 692 7.17 2.50 -30.35
N LYS A 693 7.18 3.51 -31.23
CA LYS A 693 8.21 3.58 -32.28
C LYS A 693 9.50 4.10 -31.69
N TYR A 694 10.63 3.54 -32.12
CA TYR A 694 11.92 4.02 -31.69
C TYR A 694 12.15 5.47 -32.13
N GLU A 695 11.65 5.92 -33.29
CA GLU A 695 11.84 7.30 -33.75
C GLU A 695 11.08 8.34 -32.91
N ASP A 696 10.00 7.94 -32.25
CA ASP A 696 9.19 8.82 -31.40
C ASP A 696 9.83 9.02 -30.01
N ILE A 697 10.75 8.11 -29.59
CA ILE A 697 11.39 8.09 -28.26
C ILE A 697 12.92 8.16 -28.31
N GLY A 698 13.57 7.82 -29.42
CA GLY A 698 15.00 7.44 -29.55
C GLY A 698 16.04 8.54 -29.36
N GLY A 699 15.64 9.73 -28.92
CA GLY A 699 16.55 10.71 -28.31
C GLY A 699 16.60 10.63 -26.79
N MET A 700 15.78 9.77 -26.17
CA MET A 700 15.69 9.56 -24.73
C MET A 700 16.97 8.90 -24.25
N ARG A 701 17.49 9.38 -23.12
CA ARG A 701 18.70 8.86 -22.50
C ARG A 701 18.35 8.09 -21.24
N THR A 702 19.04 6.98 -20.99
CA THR A 702 18.77 6.12 -19.82
C THR A 702 20.02 5.84 -18.99
N ILE A 703 19.80 5.59 -17.71
CA ILE A 703 20.74 4.90 -16.82
C ILE A 703 20.08 3.59 -16.40
N GLY A 704 20.85 2.50 -16.52
CA GLY A 704 20.43 1.16 -16.15
C GLY A 704 21.60 0.29 -15.75
N ASN A 705 21.31 -0.80 -15.05
CA ASN A 705 22.29 -1.75 -14.54
C ASN A 705 22.62 -2.90 -15.53
N GLY A 706 22.21 -2.76 -16.79
CA GLY A 706 22.33 -3.80 -17.83
C GLY A 706 21.19 -4.83 -17.82
N LEU A 707 20.35 -4.87 -16.77
CA LEU A 707 19.14 -5.70 -16.68
C LEU A 707 17.86 -4.84 -16.73
N LYS A 708 17.89 -3.69 -16.05
CA LYS A 708 16.80 -2.71 -15.93
C LYS A 708 17.35 -1.28 -16.08
N ASP A 709 16.81 -0.51 -17.03
CA ASP A 709 16.84 0.95 -17.02
C ASP A 709 15.95 1.50 -15.88
N PHE A 710 16.49 2.40 -15.05
CA PHE A 710 15.81 2.99 -13.89
C PHE A 710 15.87 4.53 -13.80
N VAL A 711 16.67 5.19 -14.64
CA VAL A 711 16.50 6.63 -14.93
C VAL A 711 16.24 6.82 -16.42
N TYR A 712 15.28 7.68 -16.74
CA TYR A 712 14.94 8.10 -18.09
C TYR A 712 14.99 9.63 -18.16
N LEU A 713 15.69 10.19 -19.15
CA LEU A 713 15.75 11.62 -19.43
C LEU A 713 15.12 11.88 -20.80
N THR A 714 14.00 12.60 -20.85
CA THR A 714 13.22 12.77 -22.08
C THR A 714 14.01 13.50 -23.17
N ALA A 715 13.79 13.09 -24.42
CA ALA A 715 14.35 13.75 -25.60
C ALA A 715 13.73 15.13 -25.86
N LYS A 716 12.45 15.25 -25.51
CA LYS A 716 11.56 16.38 -25.80
C LYS A 716 10.69 16.65 -24.58
N ASP A 717 10.29 17.90 -24.39
CA ASP A 717 9.33 18.32 -23.38
C ASP A 717 7.95 17.67 -23.58
N TRP A 718 7.49 16.94 -22.57
CA TRP A 718 6.16 16.32 -22.52
C TRP A 718 5.17 17.07 -21.63
N SER A 719 5.63 18.01 -20.80
CA SER A 719 4.85 18.68 -19.75
C SER A 719 3.54 19.27 -20.29
N CYS A 720 3.63 20.05 -21.37
CA CYS A 720 2.47 20.72 -21.92
C CYS A 720 1.43 19.75 -22.49
N ARG A 721 1.88 18.65 -23.12
CA ARG A 721 0.97 17.65 -23.70
C ARG A 721 0.24 16.85 -22.61
N LEU A 722 0.97 16.47 -21.57
CA LEU A 722 0.40 15.84 -20.38
C LEU A 722 -0.61 16.78 -19.70
N ASN A 723 -0.26 18.05 -19.49
CA ASN A 723 -1.10 19.08 -18.86
C ASN A 723 -2.38 19.44 -19.65
N THR A 724 -2.44 19.14 -20.95
CA THR A 724 -3.62 19.43 -21.81
C THR A 724 -4.41 18.19 -22.22
N TYR A 725 -4.02 16.99 -21.75
CA TYR A 725 -4.61 15.70 -22.14
C TYR A 725 -4.61 15.45 -23.67
N ASP A 726 -3.61 15.96 -24.39
CA ASP A 726 -3.52 15.88 -25.86
C ASP A 726 -3.06 14.49 -26.33
N ILE A 727 -3.97 13.52 -26.24
CA ILE A 727 -3.78 12.14 -26.72
C ILE A 727 -3.92 12.05 -28.25
N GLU A 728 -4.80 12.88 -28.86
CA GLU A 728 -5.05 12.84 -30.30
C GLU A 728 -3.87 13.40 -31.12
N GLY A 729 -3.16 14.41 -30.61
CA GLY A 729 -1.97 14.96 -31.23
C GLY A 729 -0.77 14.03 -31.17
N ASP A 730 -0.53 13.39 -30.00
CA ASP A 730 0.54 12.41 -29.80
C ASP A 730 0.39 11.68 -28.46
N LYS A 731 -0.05 10.42 -28.54
CA LYS A 731 -0.21 9.52 -27.39
C LYS A 731 1.09 8.97 -26.79
N THR A 732 2.27 9.26 -27.37
CA THR A 732 3.55 8.62 -26.99
C THR A 732 3.89 8.79 -25.50
N PRO A 733 3.76 9.97 -24.86
CA PRO A 733 4.05 10.10 -23.42
C PRO A 733 3.14 9.21 -22.57
N PHE A 734 1.85 9.18 -22.89
CA PHE A 734 0.83 8.40 -22.16
C PHE A 734 1.07 6.88 -22.30
N GLU A 735 1.35 6.40 -23.52
CA GLU A 735 1.68 4.99 -23.76
C GLU A 735 3.05 4.60 -23.19
N PHE A 736 4.02 5.52 -23.15
CA PHE A 736 5.29 5.31 -22.47
C PHE A 736 5.11 5.08 -20.96
N PHE A 737 4.35 5.93 -20.27
CA PHE A 737 4.11 5.74 -18.83
C PHE A 737 3.28 4.48 -18.51
N ASP A 738 2.35 4.06 -19.39
CA ASP A 738 1.64 2.79 -19.20
C ASP A 738 2.53 1.56 -19.44
N ASN A 739 3.49 1.65 -20.38
CA ASN A 739 4.56 0.68 -20.53
C ASN A 739 5.51 0.71 -19.32
N LEU A 740 5.82 1.89 -18.79
CA LEU A 740 6.72 2.05 -17.65
C LEU A 740 6.16 1.43 -16.38
N LEU A 741 4.85 1.61 -16.13
CA LEU A 741 4.17 0.95 -15.03
C LEU A 741 4.14 -0.58 -15.18
N GLU A 742 3.96 -1.11 -16.39
CA GLU A 742 4.06 -2.56 -16.62
C GLU A 742 5.48 -3.09 -16.37
N TYR A 743 6.46 -2.30 -16.80
CA TYR A 743 7.88 -2.61 -16.71
C TYR A 743 8.42 -2.52 -15.27
N THR A 744 8.02 -1.52 -14.48
CA THR A 744 8.44 -1.40 -13.08
C THR A 744 7.81 -2.43 -12.17
N MET A 745 6.62 -2.91 -12.50
CA MET A 745 5.85 -3.87 -11.70
C MET A 745 6.06 -5.34 -12.07
N ASP A 746 6.84 -5.68 -13.10
CA ASP A 746 6.89 -7.06 -13.67
C ASP A 746 5.47 -7.57 -14.00
N SER A 747 4.62 -6.71 -14.56
CA SER A 747 3.19 -6.99 -14.84
C SER A 747 2.32 -7.35 -13.62
N ASP A 748 2.81 -7.14 -12.38
CA ASP A 748 1.98 -7.28 -11.18
C ASP A 748 0.99 -6.13 -10.99
N PRO A 749 -0.18 -6.37 -10.37
CA PRO A 749 -1.06 -5.30 -9.96
C PRO A 749 -0.34 -4.38 -8.94
N PRO A 750 -0.43 -3.06 -9.09
CA PRO A 750 0.20 -2.14 -8.15
C PRO A 750 -0.44 -2.24 -6.76
N ARG A 751 0.38 -2.10 -5.71
CA ARG A 751 0.02 -2.29 -4.30
C ARG A 751 -0.87 -1.17 -3.78
N SER A 752 -1.76 -1.47 -2.82
CA SER A 752 -2.54 -0.45 -2.12
C SER A 752 -1.65 0.66 -1.56
N SER A 753 -2.15 1.90 -1.60
CA SER A 753 -1.53 3.08 -0.99
C SER A 753 -1.29 2.97 0.52
N PHE A 754 -2.08 2.13 1.21
CA PHE A 754 -1.97 1.91 2.65
C PHE A 754 -0.91 0.88 3.03
N LEU A 755 -0.38 0.11 2.07
CA LEU A 755 0.70 -0.84 2.35
C LEU A 755 1.98 -0.10 2.75
N THR A 756 2.60 -0.60 3.81
CA THR A 756 3.93 -0.15 4.24
C THR A 756 4.99 -0.56 3.21
N THR A 757 6.09 0.18 3.17
CA THR A 757 7.22 -0.25 2.33
C THR A 757 7.80 -1.56 2.86
N THR A 758 8.21 -2.42 1.94
CA THR A 758 8.99 -3.63 2.24
C THR A 758 10.47 -3.32 2.49
N TRP A 759 10.90 -2.06 2.31
CA TRP A 759 12.28 -1.61 2.49
C TRP A 759 12.68 -1.60 3.98
N GLU A 760 13.54 -2.55 4.35
CA GLU A 760 13.99 -2.71 5.73
C GLU A 760 15.04 -1.65 6.12
N GLN A 761 14.80 -0.93 7.22
CA GLN A 761 15.81 -0.11 7.87
C GLN A 761 16.72 -0.98 8.75
N GLY A 762 18.04 -0.80 8.61
CA GLY A 762 19.05 -1.51 9.42
C GLY A 762 18.92 -1.20 10.91
N THR A 763 19.40 -2.11 11.77
CA THR A 763 19.33 -1.95 13.23
C THR A 763 20.69 -2.20 13.89
N SER A 764 20.84 -1.78 15.15
CA SER A 764 22.08 -1.98 15.91
C SER A 764 22.57 -3.44 15.89
N THR A 765 23.74 -3.65 15.29
CA THR A 765 24.40 -4.94 15.16
C THR A 765 25.00 -5.41 16.49
N ALA A 766 25.07 -6.73 16.66
CA ALA A 766 25.85 -7.40 17.70
C ALA A 766 26.96 -8.30 17.10
N ARG A 767 26.90 -8.57 15.80
CA ARG A 767 27.78 -9.48 15.04
C ARG A 767 27.98 -8.95 13.64
N SER A 768 29.04 -9.42 12.98
CA SER A 768 29.17 -9.35 11.52
C SER A 768 29.59 -10.70 10.95
N MET A 769 29.26 -10.91 9.67
CA MET A 769 29.69 -12.05 8.88
C MET A 769 30.26 -11.55 7.55
N LYS A 770 31.45 -12.04 7.18
CA LYS A 770 32.06 -11.69 5.88
C LYS A 770 31.54 -12.57 4.74
N VAL A 771 31.14 -11.91 3.68
CA VAL A 771 30.69 -12.50 2.41
C VAL A 771 31.67 -12.07 1.32
N ALA A 772 32.07 -12.99 0.44
CA ALA A 772 32.78 -12.65 -0.79
C ALA A 772 31.78 -12.58 -1.94
N TYR A 773 31.51 -11.39 -2.48
CA TYR A 773 30.64 -11.24 -3.64
C TYR A 773 31.43 -11.31 -4.95
N VAL A 774 30.86 -11.98 -5.95
CA VAL A 774 31.39 -12.14 -7.29
C VAL A 774 30.26 -11.92 -8.29
N GLU A 775 30.48 -11.00 -9.23
CA GLU A 775 29.65 -10.87 -10.42
C GLU A 775 30.44 -11.34 -11.64
N MET A 776 29.77 -12.01 -12.59
CA MET A 776 30.38 -12.61 -13.77
C MET A 776 29.49 -12.38 -15.00
N GLY A 777 30.08 -12.04 -16.14
CA GLY A 777 29.33 -11.71 -17.38
C GLY A 777 28.73 -10.29 -17.44
N GLY A 778 28.70 -9.56 -16.32
CA GLY A 778 28.37 -8.14 -16.31
C GLY A 778 29.48 -7.27 -16.92
N LYS A 779 29.12 -6.37 -17.84
CA LYS A 779 29.97 -5.20 -18.22
C LYS A 779 29.73 -3.98 -17.33
N THR A 780 28.62 -4.02 -16.60
CA THR A 780 28.05 -2.98 -15.75
C THR A 780 27.58 -3.71 -14.49
N PRO A 781 27.85 -3.19 -13.27
CA PRO A 781 27.42 -3.85 -12.04
C PRO A 781 25.89 -4.01 -12.02
N ALA A 782 25.39 -5.23 -11.79
CA ALA A 782 23.95 -5.47 -11.78
C ALA A 782 23.29 -4.86 -10.53
N PHE A 783 23.80 -5.16 -9.33
CA PHE A 783 23.18 -4.75 -8.07
C PHE A 783 24.26 -4.30 -7.06
N PRO A 784 24.77 -3.05 -7.15
CA PRO A 784 25.93 -2.58 -6.38
C PRO A 784 25.69 -2.52 -4.87
N ASP A 785 24.44 -2.40 -4.43
CA ASP A 785 24.02 -2.36 -3.02
C ASP A 785 23.38 -3.67 -2.55
N GLN A 786 23.38 -4.75 -3.35
CA GLN A 786 22.73 -6.03 -3.02
C GLN A 786 23.13 -6.58 -1.65
N MET A 787 24.44 -6.52 -1.33
CA MET A 787 24.98 -6.99 -0.06
C MET A 787 24.68 -6.02 1.09
N GLU A 788 24.49 -4.72 0.81
CA GLU A 788 24.03 -3.75 1.81
C GLU A 788 22.55 -4.00 2.14
N THR A 789 21.72 -4.23 1.12
CA THR A 789 20.31 -4.62 1.28
C THR A 789 20.17 -5.94 2.04
N LEU A 790 21.06 -6.91 1.77
CA LEU A 790 21.16 -8.12 2.59
C LEU A 790 21.55 -7.79 4.03
N SER A 791 22.55 -6.94 4.25
CA SER A 791 22.94 -6.51 5.60
C SER A 791 21.76 -5.92 6.36
N ARG A 792 21.03 -4.95 5.78
CA ARG A 792 19.85 -4.32 6.41
C ARG A 792 18.78 -5.36 6.81
N SER A 793 18.53 -6.36 5.96
CA SER A 793 17.55 -7.42 6.23
C SER A 793 18.00 -8.40 7.34
N ILE A 794 19.28 -8.78 7.36
CA ILE A 794 19.85 -9.62 8.44
C ILE A 794 20.01 -8.82 9.75
N GLU A 795 20.25 -7.52 9.68
CA GLU A 795 20.31 -6.61 10.82
C GLU A 795 18.97 -6.47 11.51
N SER A 796 17.88 -6.35 10.75
CA SER A 796 16.51 -6.33 11.30
C SER A 796 16.19 -7.68 11.96
N GLY A 797 16.37 -8.79 11.23
CA GLY A 797 15.93 -10.12 11.70
C GLY A 797 16.83 -10.74 12.78
N TYR A 798 18.13 -10.46 12.76
CA TYR A 798 19.14 -11.23 13.52
C TYR A 798 20.19 -10.36 14.23
N ARG A 799 20.13 -9.02 14.10
CA ARG A 799 21.13 -8.07 14.64
C ARG A 799 22.56 -8.42 14.24
N MET A 800 22.74 -8.84 12.99
CA MET A 800 24.03 -9.20 12.42
C MET A 800 24.20 -8.49 11.08
N SER A 801 25.32 -7.81 10.86
CA SER A 801 25.65 -7.21 9.57
C SER A 801 26.34 -8.20 8.64
N ILE A 802 26.26 -7.89 7.35
CA ILE A 802 26.98 -8.56 6.28
C ILE A 802 28.09 -7.63 5.77
N GLU A 803 29.33 -8.04 5.99
CA GLU A 803 30.52 -7.34 5.48
C GLU A 803 30.89 -7.92 4.11
N SER A 804 30.55 -7.21 3.03
CA SER A 804 30.96 -7.61 1.67
C SER A 804 32.46 -7.37 1.45
N THR A 805 33.12 -8.36 0.86
CA THR A 805 34.55 -8.30 0.50
C THR A 805 34.73 -8.67 -0.99
N PRO A 806 35.55 -7.92 -1.76
CA PRO A 806 35.86 -8.27 -3.14
C PRO A 806 36.60 -9.60 -3.22
N ILE A 807 36.16 -10.53 -4.08
CA ILE A 807 36.80 -11.86 -4.15
C ILE A 807 38.25 -11.83 -4.67
N ASP A 808 38.67 -10.76 -5.37
CA ASP A 808 40.07 -10.59 -5.81
C ASP A 808 41.02 -10.24 -4.65
N LYS A 809 40.46 -9.77 -3.52
CA LYS A 809 41.14 -9.48 -2.24
C LYS A 809 40.31 -10.03 -1.08
N PRO A 810 40.03 -11.34 -1.06
CA PRO A 810 39.05 -11.91 -0.16
C PRO A 810 39.64 -11.95 1.26
N ALA A 811 38.81 -11.71 2.27
CA ALA A 811 39.22 -11.83 3.66
C ALA A 811 39.61 -13.28 4.01
N ASP A 812 40.30 -13.46 5.13
CA ASP A 812 40.73 -14.80 5.53
C ASP A 812 39.61 -15.66 6.12
N ASP A 813 38.57 -15.02 6.63
CA ASP A 813 37.45 -15.55 7.41
C ASP A 813 36.07 -15.45 6.70
N VAL A 814 36.07 -15.42 5.37
CA VAL A 814 34.84 -15.47 4.54
C VAL A 814 34.03 -16.72 4.88
N ARG A 815 32.72 -16.55 5.12
CA ARG A 815 31.80 -17.65 5.47
C ARG A 815 30.87 -18.07 4.33
N LEU A 816 30.55 -17.12 3.44
CA LEU A 816 29.74 -17.34 2.25
C LEU A 816 30.43 -16.68 1.05
N VAL A 817 30.51 -17.39 -0.07
CA VAL A 817 30.86 -16.86 -1.38
C VAL A 817 29.56 -16.74 -2.17
N TRP A 818 29.17 -15.53 -2.56
CA TRP A 818 27.99 -15.25 -3.39
C TRP A 818 28.45 -15.01 -4.82
N VAL A 819 27.96 -15.80 -5.78
CA VAL A 819 28.37 -15.75 -7.18
C VAL A 819 27.16 -15.52 -8.08
N ALA A 820 27.04 -14.32 -8.63
CA ALA A 820 26.00 -13.94 -9.57
C ALA A 820 26.50 -14.05 -11.03
N CYS A 821 25.83 -14.91 -11.81
CA CYS A 821 25.97 -14.95 -13.27
C CYS A 821 25.03 -13.91 -13.89
N ALA A 822 25.61 -12.78 -14.30
CA ALA A 822 24.95 -11.60 -14.88
C ALA A 822 25.04 -11.54 -16.41
N GLY A 823 25.57 -12.59 -17.07
CA GLY A 823 25.74 -12.64 -18.51
C GLY A 823 26.19 -14.03 -19.00
N PRO A 824 26.22 -14.26 -20.33
CA PRO A 824 26.57 -15.55 -20.95
C PRO A 824 28.07 -15.89 -20.89
N GLU A 825 28.93 -14.97 -20.46
CA GLU A 825 30.37 -15.19 -20.35
C GLU A 825 30.70 -16.27 -19.30
N LYS A 826 31.72 -17.07 -19.62
CA LYS A 826 32.19 -18.15 -18.75
C LYS A 826 33.00 -17.63 -17.58
N ILE A 827 32.96 -18.38 -16.47
CA ILE A 827 33.86 -18.14 -15.34
C ILE A 827 35.32 -18.22 -15.80
N THR A 828 36.13 -17.27 -15.35
CA THR A 828 37.57 -17.26 -15.64
C THR A 828 38.32 -18.18 -14.69
N ASP A 829 39.46 -18.74 -15.13
CA ASP A 829 40.33 -19.57 -14.29
C ASP A 829 40.72 -18.85 -12.99
N LYS A 830 40.98 -17.53 -13.06
CA LYS A 830 41.25 -16.69 -11.89
C LYS A 830 40.08 -16.65 -10.89
N GLN A 831 38.83 -16.59 -11.37
CA GLN A 831 37.66 -16.63 -10.49
C GLN A 831 37.47 -18.02 -9.89
N LEU A 832 37.66 -19.10 -10.68
CA LEU A 832 37.64 -20.48 -10.18
C LEU A 832 38.68 -20.70 -9.07
N ASP A 833 39.92 -20.28 -9.29
CA ASP A 833 41.00 -20.39 -8.29
C ASP A 833 40.66 -19.67 -6.98
N LEU A 834 40.07 -18.47 -7.07
CA LEU A 834 39.68 -17.70 -5.90
C LEU A 834 38.49 -18.31 -5.15
N ILE A 835 37.49 -18.86 -5.86
CA ILE A 835 36.37 -19.59 -5.24
C ILE A 835 36.89 -20.88 -4.57
N ASN A 836 37.68 -21.68 -5.29
CA ASN A 836 38.29 -22.91 -4.76
C ASN A 836 39.06 -22.62 -3.46
N LYS A 837 39.87 -21.55 -3.43
CA LYS A 837 40.61 -21.12 -2.23
C LYS A 837 39.73 -20.80 -1.02
N GLN A 838 38.49 -20.32 -1.23
CA GLN A 838 37.54 -20.07 -0.13
C GLN A 838 36.78 -21.33 0.27
N LEU A 839 36.43 -22.20 -0.68
CA LEU A 839 35.88 -23.53 -0.40
C LEU A 839 36.86 -24.38 0.42
N ASP A 840 38.15 -24.32 0.11
CA ASP A 840 39.23 -25.00 0.85
C ASP A 840 39.36 -24.50 2.31
N LYS A 841 38.88 -23.29 2.60
CA LYS A 841 38.78 -22.72 3.95
C LYS A 841 37.45 -23.02 4.66
N GLY A 842 36.54 -23.73 4.00
CA GLY A 842 35.22 -24.08 4.52
C GLY A 842 34.15 -23.00 4.33
N ALA A 843 34.34 -22.02 3.44
CA ALA A 843 33.26 -21.13 3.05
C ALA A 843 32.17 -21.90 2.29
N PHE A 844 30.91 -21.52 2.47
CA PHE A 844 29.80 -22.05 1.69
C PHE A 844 29.65 -21.27 0.37
N LEU A 845 29.29 -21.93 -0.73
CA LEU A 845 29.01 -21.27 -2.01
C LEU A 845 27.50 -21.10 -2.22
N PHE A 846 27.05 -19.88 -2.49
CA PHE A 846 25.78 -19.65 -3.18
C PHE A 846 26.07 -19.12 -4.58
N ALA A 847 25.51 -19.78 -5.59
CA ALA A 847 25.62 -19.41 -6.99
C ALA A 847 24.23 -19.17 -7.57
N GLU A 848 24.02 -18.08 -8.32
CA GLU A 848 22.75 -17.76 -8.96
C GLU A 848 22.91 -17.29 -10.41
N VAL A 849 21.81 -17.30 -11.14
CA VAL A 849 21.69 -16.76 -12.50
C VAL A 849 20.76 -15.56 -12.45
N LEU A 850 21.30 -14.36 -12.67
CA LEU A 850 20.48 -13.16 -12.81
C LEU A 850 19.64 -13.28 -14.09
N THR A 851 18.43 -12.70 -14.08
CA THR A 851 17.33 -12.96 -15.04
C THR A 851 16.76 -14.39 -15.02
N GLY A 852 17.51 -15.38 -14.52
CA GLY A 852 17.15 -16.80 -14.58
C GLY A 852 17.11 -17.38 -16.01
N ASP A 853 17.87 -16.80 -16.96
CA ASP A 853 17.98 -17.31 -18.34
C ASP A 853 18.44 -18.78 -18.35
N PRO A 854 17.69 -19.72 -18.98
CA PRO A 854 18.04 -21.14 -18.99
C PRO A 854 19.37 -21.48 -19.68
N ASN A 855 19.80 -20.71 -20.68
CA ASN A 855 21.05 -20.93 -21.40
C ASN A 855 22.25 -20.50 -20.55
N TRP A 856 22.11 -19.39 -19.83
CA TRP A 856 23.09 -18.96 -18.83
C TRP A 856 23.17 -19.98 -17.70
N ALA A 857 22.03 -20.49 -17.23
CA ALA A 857 21.96 -21.54 -16.22
C ALA A 857 22.64 -22.86 -16.64
N GLU A 858 22.48 -23.29 -17.89
CA GLU A 858 23.17 -24.48 -18.42
C GLU A 858 24.68 -24.26 -18.53
N SER A 859 25.10 -23.13 -19.12
CA SER A 859 26.52 -22.78 -19.27
C SER A 859 27.20 -22.63 -17.90
N PHE A 860 26.57 -21.94 -16.96
CA PHE A 860 27.12 -21.73 -15.61
C PHE A 860 27.15 -23.02 -14.79
N ARG A 861 26.17 -23.93 -14.94
CA ARG A 861 26.25 -25.29 -14.36
C ARG A 861 27.45 -26.07 -14.88
N ALA A 862 27.78 -25.97 -16.17
CA ALA A 862 28.96 -26.60 -16.76
C ALA A 862 30.28 -25.94 -16.30
N ASP A 863 30.23 -24.67 -15.91
CA ASP A 863 31.36 -23.96 -15.31
C ASP A 863 31.59 -24.31 -13.83
N LEU A 864 30.52 -24.52 -13.04
CA LEU A 864 30.60 -25.02 -11.66
C LEU A 864 31.22 -26.44 -11.58
N GLN A 865 31.08 -27.25 -12.62
CA GLN A 865 31.75 -28.55 -12.77
C GLN A 865 33.28 -28.46 -12.92
N LYS A 866 33.86 -27.25 -13.04
CA LYS A 866 35.31 -27.01 -13.09
C LYS A 866 35.94 -26.63 -11.73
N LEU A 867 35.14 -26.56 -10.67
CA LEU A 867 35.68 -26.44 -9.30
C LEU A 867 36.59 -27.65 -8.99
N SER A 868 37.53 -27.49 -8.07
CA SER A 868 38.48 -28.55 -7.72
C SER A 868 37.77 -29.72 -7.01
N GLY A 869 38.24 -30.95 -7.25
CA GLY A 869 37.64 -32.17 -6.67
C GLY A 869 36.57 -32.81 -7.57
N GLU A 870 35.89 -33.83 -7.05
CA GLU A 870 34.76 -34.48 -7.73
C GLU A 870 33.45 -33.72 -7.43
N ILE A 871 32.90 -33.02 -8.43
CA ILE A 871 31.72 -32.16 -8.28
C ILE A 871 30.44 -32.91 -8.69
N THR A 872 29.49 -33.05 -7.76
CA THR A 872 28.12 -33.48 -8.07
C THR A 872 27.11 -32.36 -7.81
N ILE A 873 26.06 -32.28 -8.65
CA ILE A 873 25.01 -31.27 -8.53
C ILE A 873 23.66 -31.99 -8.52
N ARG A 874 22.98 -31.97 -7.36
CA ARG A 874 21.69 -32.68 -7.15
C ARG A 874 20.59 -31.72 -6.74
N LYS A 875 19.33 -32.00 -7.10
CA LYS A 875 18.19 -31.12 -6.78
C LYS A 875 18.07 -30.86 -5.26
N LEU A 876 17.81 -29.61 -4.88
CA LEU A 876 17.52 -29.23 -3.50
C LEU A 876 16.15 -29.78 -3.07
N VAL A 877 16.06 -30.40 -1.90
CA VAL A 877 14.85 -31.08 -1.41
C VAL A 877 14.15 -30.29 -0.31
N ALA A 878 12.81 -30.38 -0.24
CA ALA A 878 12.00 -29.56 0.66
C ALA A 878 12.30 -29.71 2.16
N ASN A 879 12.94 -30.80 2.59
CA ASN A 879 13.35 -31.00 3.99
C ASN A 879 14.75 -30.41 4.30
N HIS A 880 15.40 -29.75 3.34
CA HIS A 880 16.68 -29.09 3.57
C HIS A 880 16.53 -27.87 4.50
N PRO A 881 17.47 -27.60 5.42
CA PRO A 881 17.44 -26.42 6.29
C PRO A 881 17.26 -25.09 5.54
N LEU A 882 17.87 -24.97 4.36
CA LEU A 882 17.73 -23.79 3.49
C LEU A 882 16.30 -23.52 3.01
N LEU A 883 15.45 -24.53 2.96
CA LEU A 883 14.05 -24.38 2.54
C LEU A 883 13.07 -24.40 3.71
N ASN A 884 13.32 -25.18 4.77
CA ASN A 884 12.37 -25.31 5.88
C ASN A 884 12.69 -24.45 7.12
N GLY A 885 13.79 -23.69 7.10
CA GLY A 885 14.22 -22.80 8.17
C GLY A 885 14.69 -23.50 9.46
N LYS A 886 14.77 -24.83 9.50
CA LYS A 886 15.13 -25.59 10.71
C LYS A 886 16.64 -25.74 10.83
N LEU A 887 17.22 -24.98 11.75
CA LEU A 887 18.66 -24.86 11.97
C LEU A 887 19.02 -25.25 13.41
N TYR A 888 20.31 -25.46 13.69
CA TYR A 888 20.80 -25.80 15.03
C TYR A 888 20.67 -24.57 15.95
N GLU A 889 20.04 -24.71 17.12
CA GLU A 889 19.79 -23.66 18.14
C GLU A 889 19.10 -22.35 17.70
N THR A 890 18.95 -22.11 16.40
CA THR A 890 18.31 -20.93 15.78
C THR A 890 17.25 -21.37 14.77
N PHE A 891 16.55 -20.42 14.15
CA PHE A 891 15.63 -20.70 13.05
C PHE A 891 15.64 -19.59 11.99
N GLY A 892 15.44 -20.03 10.75
CA GLY A 892 15.19 -19.20 9.59
C GLY A 892 13.71 -19.20 9.21
N TYR A 893 13.43 -19.02 7.92
CA TYR A 893 12.10 -18.94 7.33
C TYR A 893 11.70 -20.24 6.61
N ASP A 894 10.41 -20.57 6.60
CA ASP A 894 9.89 -21.70 5.83
C ASP A 894 9.55 -21.25 4.40
N VAL A 895 10.53 -21.38 3.51
CA VAL A 895 10.47 -21.04 2.08
C VAL A 895 10.28 -22.28 1.20
N ARG A 896 9.65 -23.34 1.72
CA ARG A 896 9.24 -24.53 0.94
C ARG A 896 8.16 -24.24 -0.12
N THR A 897 7.59 -23.05 -0.06
CA THR A 897 6.76 -22.39 -1.08
C THR A 897 7.14 -20.92 -1.12
N MET A 898 7.34 -20.35 -2.31
CA MET A 898 7.85 -18.98 -2.49
C MET A 898 7.00 -18.23 -3.51
N ALA A 899 6.79 -16.92 -3.30
CA ALA A 899 6.19 -16.07 -4.33
C ALA A 899 7.17 -15.87 -5.49
N MET A 900 6.71 -16.07 -6.73
CA MET A 900 7.53 -16.02 -7.94
C MET A 900 7.18 -14.83 -8.84
N ARG A 901 8.16 -14.41 -9.64
CA ARG A 901 8.02 -13.43 -10.73
C ARG A 901 6.97 -13.87 -11.74
N HIS A 902 6.42 -12.91 -12.49
CA HIS A 902 5.30 -13.14 -13.41
C HIS A 902 5.61 -14.24 -14.44
N GLU A 903 6.79 -14.21 -15.05
CA GLU A 903 7.29 -15.17 -16.05
C GLU A 903 7.23 -16.64 -15.58
N LEU A 904 7.20 -16.91 -14.27
CA LEU A 904 7.14 -18.26 -13.71
C LEU A 904 5.76 -18.69 -13.21
N ARG A 905 4.74 -17.80 -13.18
CA ARG A 905 3.46 -18.12 -12.51
C ARG A 905 2.62 -19.14 -13.25
N ASP A 906 2.55 -19.05 -14.58
CA ASP A 906 1.76 -19.98 -15.41
C ASP A 906 2.34 -21.41 -15.43
N ASP A 907 3.65 -21.57 -15.20
CA ASP A 907 4.33 -22.87 -15.15
C ASP A 907 4.10 -23.65 -13.83
N LEU A 908 3.45 -23.05 -12.82
CA LEU A 908 3.54 -23.48 -11.41
C LEU A 908 2.26 -24.05 -10.76
N GLU A 909 1.39 -24.72 -11.52
CA GLU A 909 0.28 -25.55 -10.98
C GLU A 909 0.70 -26.69 -9.99
N LYS A 910 2.01 -26.82 -9.66
CA LYS A 910 2.61 -27.97 -8.97
C LYS A 910 3.48 -27.62 -7.75
N LEU A 911 3.15 -26.54 -7.04
CA LEU A 911 3.85 -25.92 -5.90
C LEU A 911 4.96 -24.94 -6.33
N PRO A 912 4.88 -23.65 -5.98
CA PRO A 912 5.87 -22.66 -6.39
C PRO A 912 7.14 -22.80 -5.55
N ARG A 913 8.19 -23.37 -6.14
CA ARG A 913 9.48 -23.67 -5.49
C ARG A 913 10.64 -23.20 -6.34
N ILE A 914 11.68 -22.69 -5.68
CA ILE A 914 12.92 -22.28 -6.35
C ILE A 914 13.57 -23.46 -7.07
N ASP A 915 14.03 -23.25 -8.30
CA ASP A 915 14.83 -24.24 -9.02
C ASP A 915 16.30 -24.18 -8.60
N ALA A 916 16.57 -24.78 -7.44
CA ALA A 916 17.89 -24.84 -6.82
C ALA A 916 18.43 -26.28 -6.67
N TYR A 917 19.76 -26.39 -6.58
CA TYR A 917 20.53 -27.62 -6.56
C TYR A 917 21.63 -27.51 -5.49
N VAL A 918 21.84 -28.57 -4.71
CA VAL A 918 23.00 -28.73 -3.84
C VAL A 918 24.23 -29.06 -4.69
N ILE A 919 25.34 -28.39 -4.40
CA ILE A 919 26.67 -28.65 -4.93
C ILE A 919 27.44 -29.47 -3.88
N GLU A 920 27.88 -30.67 -4.25
CA GLU A 920 28.76 -31.51 -3.44
C GLU A 920 30.13 -31.59 -4.10
N ARG A 921 31.18 -31.56 -3.29
CA ARG A 921 32.58 -31.67 -3.69
C ARG A 921 33.23 -32.76 -2.84
N ASP A 922 33.77 -33.78 -3.51
CA ASP A 922 34.38 -34.96 -2.86
C ASP A 922 33.42 -35.67 -1.86
N GLY A 923 32.11 -35.58 -2.11
CA GLY A 923 31.05 -36.16 -1.28
C GLY A 923 30.57 -35.32 -0.09
N GLU A 924 31.22 -34.19 0.22
CA GLU A 924 30.70 -33.22 1.19
C GLU A 924 29.94 -32.10 0.45
N GLU A 925 28.77 -31.71 0.96
CA GLU A 925 28.07 -30.52 0.46
C GLU A 925 28.94 -29.27 0.67
N VAL A 926 29.08 -28.42 -0.36
CA VAL A 926 29.86 -27.18 -0.31
C VAL A 926 29.08 -25.93 -0.75
N GLY A 927 27.91 -26.09 -1.36
CA GLY A 927 27.11 -24.94 -1.80
C GLY A 927 25.73 -25.26 -2.35
N VAL A 928 25.04 -24.22 -2.81
CA VAL A 928 23.80 -24.30 -3.58
C VAL A 928 23.88 -23.44 -4.83
N PHE A 929 23.39 -23.98 -5.94
CA PHE A 929 23.19 -23.30 -7.21
C PHE A 929 21.70 -23.07 -7.47
N SER A 930 21.28 -21.82 -7.63
CA SER A 930 19.95 -21.44 -8.13
C SER A 930 20.00 -21.16 -9.62
N THR A 931 19.06 -21.72 -10.37
CA THR A 931 18.81 -21.34 -11.78
C THR A 931 17.81 -20.20 -11.92
N TYR A 932 17.19 -19.78 -10.81
CA TYR A 932 16.30 -18.62 -10.74
C TYR A 932 17.01 -17.44 -10.07
N ASP A 933 16.68 -16.24 -10.51
CA ASP A 933 17.18 -14.98 -9.97
C ASP A 933 16.63 -14.74 -8.55
N VAL A 934 17.51 -14.73 -7.55
CA VAL A 934 17.18 -14.36 -6.17
C VAL A 934 17.58 -12.90 -5.92
N GLY A 935 18.70 -12.47 -6.50
CA GLY A 935 19.35 -11.18 -6.28
C GLY A 935 18.54 -9.96 -6.68
N SER A 936 17.80 -10.01 -7.79
CA SER A 936 16.89 -8.93 -8.20
C SER A 936 15.74 -8.74 -7.22
N GLY A 937 15.23 -9.83 -6.64
CA GLY A 937 14.24 -9.78 -5.56
C GLY A 937 14.85 -9.16 -4.30
N LEU A 938 16.04 -9.62 -3.91
CA LEU A 938 16.77 -9.08 -2.76
C LEU A 938 17.01 -7.57 -2.89
N GLY A 939 17.42 -7.07 -4.06
CA GLY A 939 17.62 -5.65 -4.34
C GLY A 939 16.38 -4.87 -4.78
N TYR A 940 15.15 -5.40 -4.63
CA TYR A 940 13.88 -4.76 -5.06
C TYR A 940 13.73 -4.43 -6.56
N PHE A 941 14.70 -4.78 -7.41
CA PHE A 941 14.64 -4.57 -8.86
C PHE A 941 13.65 -5.54 -9.53
N LEU A 942 12.37 -5.16 -9.64
CA LEU A 942 11.41 -5.85 -10.48
C LEU A 942 11.56 -5.38 -11.94
N TYR A 943 11.54 -6.30 -12.90
CA TYR A 943 11.59 -6.05 -14.34
C TYR A 943 10.99 -7.24 -15.12
N PRO A 944 10.43 -7.04 -16.33
CA PRO A 944 9.70 -8.09 -17.06
C PRO A 944 10.59 -9.24 -17.51
N LYS A 945 10.00 -10.43 -17.68
CA LYS A 945 10.65 -11.67 -18.15
C LYS A 945 11.69 -12.24 -17.17
N CYS A 946 11.79 -11.70 -15.96
CA CYS A 946 12.69 -12.23 -14.93
C CYS A 946 12.18 -13.58 -14.43
N ARG A 947 12.96 -14.65 -14.63
CA ARG A 947 12.71 -15.97 -14.05
C ARG A 947 13.27 -16.03 -12.63
N GLY A 948 12.62 -15.31 -11.72
CA GLY A 948 13.12 -15.08 -10.36
C GLY A 948 12.08 -15.23 -9.25
N VAL A 949 12.52 -14.84 -8.06
CA VAL A 949 11.76 -14.86 -6.81
C VAL A 949 11.31 -13.43 -6.45
N MET A 950 10.13 -13.29 -5.82
CA MET A 950 9.64 -11.99 -5.34
C MET A 950 10.43 -11.49 -4.12
N PRO A 951 10.55 -10.17 -3.90
CA PRO A 951 11.48 -9.59 -2.92
C PRO A 951 11.47 -10.23 -1.53
N ASP A 952 10.31 -10.38 -0.91
CA ASP A 952 10.21 -10.87 0.47
C ASP A 952 10.69 -12.33 0.58
N ALA A 953 10.32 -13.17 -0.38
CA ALA A 953 10.76 -14.56 -0.43
C ALA A 953 12.27 -14.68 -0.76
N SER A 954 12.83 -13.75 -1.56
CA SER A 954 14.28 -13.65 -1.76
C SER A 954 15.02 -13.31 -0.47
N ARG A 955 14.54 -12.32 0.31
CA ARG A 955 15.17 -11.95 1.60
C ARG A 955 15.10 -13.09 2.61
N GLN A 956 13.96 -13.77 2.71
CA GLN A 956 13.79 -14.95 3.57
C GLN A 956 14.74 -16.11 3.20
N PHE A 957 14.92 -16.41 1.90
CA PHE A 957 15.85 -17.45 1.45
C PHE A 957 17.32 -17.03 1.62
N ALA A 958 17.65 -15.75 1.40
CA ALA A 958 18.99 -15.22 1.65
C ALA A 958 19.36 -15.27 3.15
N ALA A 959 18.41 -15.00 4.05
CA ALA A 959 18.59 -15.21 5.48
C ALA A 959 18.87 -16.68 5.83
N ASN A 960 18.14 -17.62 5.23
CA ASN A 960 18.42 -19.05 5.41
C ASN A 960 19.85 -19.42 4.93
N LEU A 961 20.30 -18.90 3.78
CA LEU A 961 21.66 -19.11 3.28
C LEU A 961 22.73 -18.61 4.26
N VAL A 962 22.56 -17.38 4.77
CA VAL A 962 23.46 -16.76 5.76
C VAL A 962 23.55 -17.63 7.02
N LEU A 963 22.42 -17.96 7.66
CA LEU A 963 22.41 -18.73 8.90
C LEU A 963 22.95 -20.15 8.73
N TYR A 964 22.65 -20.81 7.61
CA TYR A 964 23.13 -22.15 7.30
C TYR A 964 24.65 -22.17 7.06
N SER A 965 25.19 -21.16 6.36
CA SER A 965 26.64 -21.03 6.16
C SER A 965 27.39 -20.86 7.49
N LEU A 966 26.82 -20.11 8.44
CA LEU A 966 27.35 -20.01 9.79
C LEU A 966 27.27 -21.33 10.54
N GLN A 967 26.14 -22.05 10.47
CA GLN A 967 25.97 -23.33 11.17
C GLN A 967 27.02 -24.34 10.73
N ARG A 968 27.33 -24.39 9.44
CA ARG A 968 28.35 -25.27 8.86
C ARG A 968 29.77 -24.97 9.34
N SER A 969 30.03 -23.76 9.83
CA SER A 969 31.34 -23.37 10.39
C SER A 969 31.55 -23.80 11.84
N LEU A 970 30.50 -24.34 12.49
CA LEU A 970 30.58 -24.87 13.86
C LEU A 970 31.27 -26.25 13.88
N PRO A 971 31.92 -26.64 14.99
CA PRO A 971 32.49 -27.98 15.12
C PRO A 971 31.41 -29.06 15.01
N LYS A 972 31.63 -30.11 14.20
CA LYS A 972 30.73 -31.29 14.04
C LYS A 972 30.50 -32.11 15.34
N SER A 973 30.93 -31.62 16.51
CA SER A 973 30.79 -32.22 17.84
C SER A 973 29.82 -31.47 18.77
N MET A 974 29.18 -30.41 18.25
CA MET A 974 27.96 -29.79 18.79
C MET A 974 26.77 -30.26 17.94
#